data_AF-A0A257WT30-F1
#
_entry.id   AF-A0A257WT30-F1
#
_cell.length_a   1.000
_cell.length_b   1.000
_cell.length_c   1.000
_cell.angle_alpha   90.00
_cell.angle_beta   90.00
_cell.angle_gamma   90.00
#
_symmetry.space_group_name_H-M   'P 1'
#
loop_
_entity.id
_entity.type
_entity.pdbx_description
1 polymer ?
#
loop_
_entity_poly.entity_id
_entity_poly.type
_entity_poly.pdbx_seq_one_letter_code
_entity_poly.pdbx_strand_id
1 'polypeptide(L)'
;MTPATPPTDTDALPAFDYDPRTRVVFGCGSVDRLGALTREYGGSRVLVVTDPGIERAGHVDKCLASLKHEQLDVTIFRDVHPNPTTDDVARCLEVARERQIDFLIAVGGGSAMDCAKGVNFLFTNGGKMQDYWGIGKAIQPMLPMIAVPTTSGTGSEAQSFALIADADSHMKMACGDKKAACRVAILDPDLTISMPASVTSATGIDAVSHAVESYVTAKRNPISQLFSRRSWRLLSAGFPAVLNNPADVRARGAMLLGAHLAVAAIENSMLGAAHALANPLTAHFEITHGLAIGLMLPHVVRYNSTVVGSLYGQLAADAGLCAADDPTAGNRLADLLAAWVTEAGCPTWLANCGVTRSSLPTLAAEAAKQWTGTFNPRPVDLCLSLLSLLALTVEAAEPVGSTNASWPSFRQNWSLTGVATGSLPDKLDLLWEAELGDQIVATAAIVGDRVFVPCLSGELVCLDRSNGQRVWTYKSVKEVPKNSFAPGFKSSPTVTADSVYLGDEDGVFHAIDRKTGQQKWTFATGGEIYSSASIYNGRVVFGSYDNNLYCLNGTDGTLAWKFPTEGYVHCAPAIAEKYTFIAGCDEHLRMINIETGEQKSDMPLETYLIASPSVMGHLLYVGTYASEVVAVDWQTMQVQWRYSTGGGEFPFHSSAAVTDKFLVIGSRDKSVHAVHRDTGKGAWTFPTRAKVDSSPAIIGDRVFIGSGDGNLYELGLVDGQLRWKYNTGKTISAGPAIGEGVLVIGNESKQGSVFCFGKK
;
A
#
# COMPACT_ATOMS: atom_id res chain seq x y z
N MET A 1 -20.92 39.47 -16.44
CA MET A 1 -20.43 38.35 -17.26
C MET A 1 -19.64 38.93 -18.42
N THR A 2 -18.34 39.10 -18.24
CA THR A 2 -17.39 39.33 -19.34
C THR A 2 -16.95 37.96 -19.85
N PRO A 3 -16.89 37.72 -21.17
CA PRO A 3 -16.40 36.45 -21.70
C PRO A 3 -14.92 36.32 -21.35
N ALA A 4 -14.52 35.18 -20.78
CA ALA A 4 -13.11 34.85 -20.61
C ALA A 4 -12.45 34.79 -21.99
N THR A 5 -11.44 35.63 -22.21
CA THR A 5 -10.59 35.59 -23.40
C THR A 5 -9.90 34.21 -23.46
N PRO A 6 -9.94 33.47 -24.58
CA PRO A 6 -9.19 32.22 -24.69
C PRO A 6 -7.68 32.51 -24.54
N PRO A 7 -6.91 31.63 -23.88
CA PRO A 7 -5.46 31.81 -23.79
C PRO A 7 -4.90 31.84 -25.20
N THR A 8 -4.28 32.96 -25.54
CA THR A 8 -3.67 33.19 -26.85
C THR A 8 -2.38 32.38 -26.94
N ASP A 9 -2.35 31.45 -27.90
CA ASP A 9 -1.19 30.69 -28.39
C ASP A 9 -0.15 31.62 -29.08
N THR A 10 0.17 32.76 -28.44
CA THR A 10 0.93 33.88 -29.03
C THR A 10 2.37 33.98 -28.53
N ASP A 11 2.84 33.01 -27.75
CA ASP A 11 4.28 32.85 -27.54
C ASP A 11 4.91 32.29 -28.83
N ALA A 12 6.12 32.75 -29.17
CA ALA A 12 6.85 32.23 -30.32
C ALA A 12 7.00 30.71 -30.19
N LEU A 13 6.34 29.96 -31.09
CA LEU A 13 6.39 28.49 -31.08
C LEU A 13 7.86 28.03 -31.13
N PRO A 14 8.29 27.16 -30.20
CA PRO A 14 9.66 26.66 -30.21
C PRO A 14 9.91 25.84 -31.48
N ALA A 15 11.07 26.01 -32.10
CA ALA A 15 11.47 25.20 -33.24
C ALA A 15 11.57 23.72 -32.85
N PHE A 16 11.05 22.83 -33.70
CA PHE A 16 11.15 21.39 -33.52
C PHE A 16 11.42 20.70 -34.86
N ASP A 17 12.08 19.54 -34.81
CA ASP A 17 12.32 18.63 -35.93
C ASP A 17 11.71 17.28 -35.57
N TYR A 18 10.72 16.84 -36.34
CA TYR A 18 9.98 15.61 -36.09
C TYR A 18 10.00 14.69 -37.31
N ASP A 19 10.53 13.49 -37.10
CA ASP A 19 10.65 12.44 -38.10
C ASP A 19 10.03 11.14 -37.55
N PRO A 20 8.80 10.78 -37.96
CA PRO A 20 8.13 9.56 -37.50
C PRO A 20 8.80 8.32 -38.11
N ARG A 21 9.66 7.66 -37.33
CA ARG A 21 10.45 6.49 -37.78
C ARG A 21 9.69 5.17 -37.76
N THR A 22 8.63 5.09 -36.96
CA THR A 22 7.88 3.86 -36.70
C THR A 22 6.48 4.00 -37.25
N ARG A 23 6.13 3.12 -38.19
CA ARG A 23 4.76 2.94 -38.64
C ARG A 23 3.96 2.24 -37.55
N VAL A 24 2.81 2.78 -37.16
CA VAL A 24 1.96 2.18 -36.13
C VAL A 24 0.76 1.50 -36.79
N VAL A 25 0.54 0.24 -36.46
CA VAL A 25 -0.64 -0.54 -36.86
C VAL A 25 -1.39 -0.90 -35.58
N PHE A 26 -2.61 -0.41 -35.41
CA PHE A 26 -3.39 -0.61 -34.19
C PHE A 26 -4.74 -1.27 -34.49
N GLY A 27 -5.13 -2.24 -33.65
CA GLY A 27 -6.45 -2.86 -33.69
C GLY A 27 -6.42 -4.34 -33.34
N CYS A 28 -7.56 -4.89 -32.90
CA CYS A 28 -7.72 -6.33 -32.63
C CYS A 28 -7.43 -7.15 -33.90
N GLY A 29 -6.69 -8.25 -33.74
CA GLY A 29 -6.26 -9.12 -34.85
C GLY A 29 -5.23 -8.47 -35.79
N SER A 30 -4.68 -7.31 -35.44
CA SER A 30 -3.67 -6.66 -36.29
C SER A 30 -2.37 -7.47 -36.40
N VAL A 31 -2.11 -8.39 -35.47
CA VAL A 31 -0.98 -9.34 -35.54
C VAL A 31 -1.04 -10.23 -36.78
N ASP A 32 -2.21 -10.45 -37.37
CA ASP A 32 -2.36 -11.27 -38.58
C ASP A 32 -1.63 -10.66 -39.79
N ARG A 33 -1.36 -9.35 -39.74
CA ARG A 33 -0.60 -8.63 -40.77
C ARG A 33 0.92 -8.78 -40.64
N LEU A 34 1.42 -9.42 -39.59
CA LEU A 34 2.84 -9.50 -39.28
C LEU A 34 3.68 -10.02 -40.46
N GLY A 35 3.31 -11.17 -41.04
CA GLY A 35 4.03 -11.75 -42.17
C GLY A 35 4.09 -10.83 -43.39
N ALA A 36 2.94 -10.26 -43.77
CA ALA A 36 2.87 -9.37 -44.93
C ALA A 36 3.72 -8.11 -44.72
N LEU A 37 3.72 -7.54 -43.51
CA LEU A 37 4.57 -6.41 -43.14
C LEU A 37 6.06 -6.79 -43.12
N THR A 38 6.41 -7.96 -42.60
CA THR A 38 7.80 -8.45 -42.65
C THR A 38 8.31 -8.51 -44.09
N ARG A 39 7.49 -9.02 -45.01
CA ARG A 39 7.83 -9.05 -46.44
C ARG A 39 7.90 -7.66 -47.08
N GLU A 40 6.97 -6.77 -46.74
CA GLU A 40 6.95 -5.37 -47.22
C GLU A 40 8.28 -4.67 -46.92
N TYR A 41 8.87 -4.94 -45.75
CA TYR A 41 10.16 -4.37 -45.34
C TYR A 41 11.37 -5.27 -45.67
N GLY A 42 11.21 -6.23 -46.59
CA GLY A 42 12.31 -7.00 -47.18
C GLY A 42 12.82 -8.19 -46.35
N GLY A 43 12.10 -8.61 -45.31
CA GLY A 43 12.48 -9.76 -44.50
C GLY A 43 12.32 -11.09 -45.23
N SER A 44 13.32 -11.96 -45.08
CA SER A 44 13.28 -13.33 -45.61
C SER A 44 13.75 -14.37 -44.59
N ARG A 45 14.79 -14.05 -43.81
CA ARG A 45 15.35 -14.86 -42.72
C ARG A 45 15.17 -14.13 -41.41
N VAL A 46 14.10 -14.49 -40.73
CA VAL A 46 13.52 -13.76 -39.62
C VAL A 46 13.94 -14.39 -38.30
N LEU A 47 14.39 -13.56 -37.36
CA LEU A 47 14.54 -13.96 -35.96
C LEU A 47 13.43 -13.35 -35.12
N VAL A 48 12.59 -14.21 -34.53
CA VAL A 48 11.60 -13.85 -33.53
C VAL A 48 12.22 -13.94 -32.14
N VAL A 49 12.26 -12.82 -31.42
CA VAL A 49 12.78 -12.71 -30.06
C VAL A 49 11.60 -12.57 -29.09
N THR A 50 11.51 -13.47 -28.11
CA THR A 50 10.41 -13.56 -27.14
C THR A 50 10.90 -14.13 -25.81
N ASP A 51 10.03 -14.12 -24.80
CA ASP A 51 10.24 -14.79 -23.52
C ASP A 51 9.32 -16.02 -23.35
N PRO A 52 9.60 -16.92 -22.37
CA PRO A 52 8.81 -18.13 -22.14
C PRO A 52 7.38 -17.87 -21.67
N GLY A 53 7.10 -16.71 -21.06
CA GLY A 53 5.76 -16.33 -20.61
C GLY A 53 4.82 -16.07 -21.79
N ILE A 54 5.32 -15.38 -22.80
CA ILE A 54 4.57 -15.05 -24.03
C ILE A 54 4.35 -16.28 -24.91
N GLU A 55 5.31 -17.21 -24.93
CA GLU A 55 5.10 -18.51 -25.55
C GLU A 55 3.96 -19.28 -24.87
N ARG A 56 3.99 -19.40 -23.54
CA ARG A 56 2.92 -20.07 -22.79
C ARG A 56 1.54 -19.42 -22.98
N ALA A 57 1.50 -18.11 -23.25
CA ALA A 57 0.27 -17.40 -23.55
C ALA A 57 -0.28 -17.69 -24.98
N GLY A 58 0.48 -18.38 -25.83
CA GLY A 58 0.09 -18.75 -27.20
C GLY A 58 0.25 -17.63 -28.22
N HIS A 59 0.84 -16.49 -27.85
CA HIS A 59 0.97 -15.33 -28.75
C HIS A 59 2.03 -15.54 -29.82
N VAL A 60 3.10 -16.27 -29.49
CA VAL A 60 4.16 -16.63 -30.44
C VAL A 60 3.57 -17.44 -31.57
N ASP A 61 2.69 -18.41 -31.29
CA ASP A 61 2.08 -19.27 -32.31
C ASP A 61 1.22 -18.48 -33.31
N LYS A 62 0.49 -17.45 -32.85
CA LYS A 62 -0.24 -16.53 -33.73
C LYS A 62 0.70 -15.79 -34.68
N CYS A 63 1.80 -15.27 -34.16
CA CYS A 63 2.83 -14.61 -34.96
C CYS A 63 3.43 -15.56 -36.01
N LEU A 64 3.78 -16.77 -35.60
CA LEU A 64 4.34 -17.80 -36.48
C LEU A 64 3.36 -18.23 -37.57
N ALA A 65 2.06 -18.29 -37.28
CA ALA A 65 1.05 -18.61 -38.28
C ALA A 65 1.03 -17.57 -39.42
N SER A 66 1.05 -16.27 -39.07
CA SER A 66 1.13 -15.18 -40.06
C SER A 66 2.44 -15.23 -40.86
N LEU A 67 3.57 -15.49 -40.21
CA LEU A 67 4.88 -15.59 -40.88
C LEU A 67 4.97 -16.81 -41.83
N LYS A 68 4.42 -17.95 -41.42
CA LYS A 68 4.36 -19.19 -42.22
C LYS A 68 3.43 -19.06 -43.43
N HIS A 69 2.32 -18.34 -43.29
CA HIS A 69 1.44 -18.02 -44.42
C HIS A 69 2.21 -17.32 -45.55
N GLU A 70 3.12 -16.43 -45.17
CA GLU A 70 4.03 -15.78 -46.09
C GLU A 70 5.26 -16.63 -46.43
N GLN A 71 5.40 -17.90 -46.02
CA GLN A 71 6.55 -18.73 -46.40
C GLN A 71 7.92 -18.08 -46.05
N LEU A 72 7.99 -17.37 -44.92
CA LEU A 72 9.24 -16.79 -44.41
C LEU A 72 10.07 -17.87 -43.70
N ASP A 73 11.40 -17.78 -43.76
CA ASP A 73 12.29 -18.62 -42.97
C ASP A 73 12.39 -18.03 -41.56
N VAL A 74 11.90 -18.74 -40.55
CA VAL A 74 11.70 -18.21 -39.20
C VAL A 74 12.49 -19.03 -38.19
N THR A 75 13.37 -18.35 -37.46
CA THR A 75 14.01 -18.85 -36.23
C THR A 75 13.44 -18.13 -35.02
N ILE A 76 13.35 -18.82 -33.88
CA ILE A 76 12.82 -18.26 -32.64
C ILE A 76 13.89 -18.35 -31.55
N PHE A 77 14.12 -17.25 -30.86
CA PHE A 77 14.84 -17.19 -29.59
C PHE A 77 13.84 -16.88 -28.47
N ARG A 78 13.73 -17.78 -27.49
CA ARG A 78 12.66 -17.80 -26.48
C ARG A 78 13.12 -17.49 -25.07
N ASP A 79 14.41 -17.24 -24.90
CA ASP A 79 15.07 -17.30 -23.59
C ASP A 79 15.50 -15.92 -23.12
N VAL A 80 14.64 -14.92 -23.33
CA VAL A 80 14.85 -13.56 -22.81
C VAL A 80 14.36 -13.48 -21.37
N HIS A 81 15.22 -13.00 -20.47
CA HIS A 81 14.87 -12.74 -19.08
C HIS A 81 14.31 -11.32 -18.88
N PRO A 82 13.47 -11.08 -17.86
CA PRO A 82 13.13 -9.73 -17.42
C PRO A 82 14.40 -8.93 -17.08
N ASN A 83 14.44 -7.65 -17.47
CA ASN A 83 15.64 -6.80 -17.40
C ASN A 83 16.84 -7.43 -18.16
N PRO A 84 16.78 -7.49 -19.50
CA PRO A 84 17.73 -8.27 -20.29
C PRO A 84 19.16 -7.80 -20.07
N THR A 85 20.06 -8.76 -19.93
CA THR A 85 21.48 -8.51 -19.71
C THR A 85 22.30 -8.64 -20.99
N THR A 86 23.58 -8.31 -20.93
CA THR A 86 24.55 -8.60 -21.99
C THR A 86 24.62 -10.10 -22.35
N ASP A 87 24.32 -11.00 -21.40
CA ASP A 87 24.32 -12.44 -21.65
C ASP A 87 23.09 -12.88 -22.47
N ASP A 88 21.92 -12.29 -22.21
CA ASP A 88 20.72 -12.53 -23.02
C ASP A 88 20.96 -12.10 -24.48
N VAL A 89 21.56 -10.92 -24.65
CA VAL A 89 21.94 -10.40 -25.97
C VAL A 89 22.95 -11.33 -26.65
N ALA A 90 23.97 -11.81 -25.92
CA ALA A 90 25.00 -12.69 -26.48
C ALA A 90 24.42 -14.02 -26.98
N ARG A 91 23.58 -14.68 -26.17
CA ARG A 91 22.93 -15.96 -26.56
C ARG A 91 22.00 -15.78 -27.75
N CYS A 92 21.22 -14.69 -27.78
CA CYS A 92 20.37 -14.40 -28.93
C CYS A 92 21.18 -14.03 -30.19
N LEU A 93 22.32 -13.36 -30.04
CA LEU A 93 23.22 -13.00 -31.12
C LEU A 93 23.88 -14.21 -31.78
N GLU A 94 24.21 -15.25 -31.00
CA GLU A 94 24.73 -16.51 -31.54
C GLU A 94 23.74 -17.15 -32.51
N VAL A 95 22.46 -17.23 -32.12
CA VAL A 95 21.37 -17.73 -32.97
C VAL A 95 21.20 -16.86 -34.23
N ALA A 96 21.24 -15.54 -34.07
CA ALA A 96 21.16 -14.59 -35.18
C ALA A 96 22.29 -14.83 -36.22
N ARG A 97 23.52 -15.04 -35.75
CA ARG A 97 24.70 -15.31 -36.58
C ARG A 97 24.64 -16.66 -37.26
N GLU A 98 24.24 -17.72 -36.56
CA GLU A 98 24.11 -19.06 -37.15
C GLU A 98 23.12 -19.06 -38.33
N ARG A 99 22.01 -18.32 -38.18
CA ARG A 99 20.92 -18.30 -39.17
C ARG A 99 21.05 -17.20 -40.22
N GLN A 100 22.06 -16.34 -40.11
CA GLN A 100 22.34 -15.25 -41.06
C GLN A 100 21.10 -14.40 -41.32
N ILE A 101 20.49 -13.92 -40.24
CA ILE A 101 19.21 -13.22 -40.28
C ILE A 101 19.30 -11.90 -41.09
N ASP A 102 18.19 -11.49 -41.68
CA ASP A 102 18.04 -10.17 -42.33
C ASP A 102 16.91 -9.32 -41.73
N PHE A 103 16.16 -9.88 -40.77
CA PHE A 103 15.01 -9.23 -40.16
C PHE A 103 14.82 -9.66 -38.71
N LEU A 104 14.46 -8.70 -37.85
CA LEU A 104 14.14 -8.95 -36.45
C LEU A 104 12.65 -8.74 -36.16
N ILE A 105 12.06 -9.61 -35.35
CA ILE A 105 10.72 -9.42 -34.79
C ILE A 105 10.82 -9.59 -33.29
N ALA A 106 10.38 -8.60 -32.52
CA ALA A 106 10.26 -8.71 -31.07
C ALA A 106 8.79 -8.88 -30.70
N VAL A 107 8.46 -9.99 -30.02
CA VAL A 107 7.10 -10.27 -29.51
C VAL A 107 7.19 -10.38 -27.99
N GLY A 108 6.54 -9.46 -27.28
CA GLY A 108 6.59 -9.46 -25.81
C GLY A 108 6.54 -8.07 -25.20
N GLY A 109 7.03 -7.95 -23.96
CA GLY A 109 7.25 -6.66 -23.31
C GLY A 109 8.57 -6.00 -23.71
N GLY A 110 8.93 -4.92 -22.99
CA GLY A 110 10.17 -4.17 -23.24
C GLY A 110 11.44 -5.03 -23.22
N SER A 111 11.51 -6.07 -22.38
CA SER A 111 12.69 -6.95 -22.31
C SER A 111 12.99 -7.67 -23.62
N ALA A 112 11.97 -8.24 -24.29
CA ALA A 112 12.15 -8.89 -25.59
C ALA A 112 12.58 -7.88 -26.67
N MET A 113 12.00 -6.67 -26.65
CA MET A 113 12.32 -5.61 -27.60
C MET A 113 13.72 -5.05 -27.41
N ASP A 114 14.12 -4.80 -26.16
CA ASP A 114 15.45 -4.26 -25.85
C ASP A 114 16.53 -5.30 -26.17
N CYS A 115 16.28 -6.59 -25.88
CA CYS A 115 17.15 -7.68 -26.29
C CYS A 115 17.31 -7.72 -27.83
N ALA A 116 16.21 -7.66 -28.58
CA ALA A 116 16.24 -7.64 -30.05
C ALA A 116 17.02 -6.43 -30.60
N LYS A 117 16.84 -5.24 -30.01
CA LYS A 117 17.64 -4.05 -30.37
C LYS A 117 19.12 -4.24 -30.05
N GLY A 118 19.45 -4.78 -28.88
CA GLY A 118 20.82 -5.11 -28.48
C GLY A 118 21.48 -6.07 -29.47
N VAL A 119 20.76 -7.12 -29.89
CA VAL A 119 21.20 -8.03 -30.95
C VAL A 119 21.43 -7.27 -32.25
N ASN A 120 20.54 -6.36 -32.64
CA ASN A 120 20.71 -5.56 -33.85
C ASN A 120 21.99 -4.71 -33.81
N PHE A 121 22.29 -4.05 -32.68
CA PHE A 121 23.55 -3.33 -32.48
C PHE A 121 24.75 -4.25 -32.74
N LEU A 122 24.84 -5.39 -32.05
CA LEU A 122 26.03 -6.25 -32.13
C LEU A 122 26.11 -7.06 -33.43
N PHE A 123 24.99 -7.40 -34.03
CA PHE A 123 24.94 -8.13 -35.29
C PHE A 123 25.44 -7.28 -36.45
N THR A 124 25.07 -5.99 -36.48
CA THR A 124 25.35 -5.10 -37.62
C THR A 124 26.63 -4.27 -37.43
N ASN A 125 26.98 -3.95 -36.19
CA ASN A 125 28.13 -3.08 -35.89
C ASN A 125 29.27 -3.81 -35.15
N GLY A 126 29.06 -5.03 -34.64
CA GLY A 126 30.05 -5.78 -33.89
C GLY A 126 30.28 -5.22 -32.47
N GLY A 127 31.43 -5.54 -31.88
CA GLY A 127 31.80 -5.06 -30.54
C GLY A 127 30.97 -5.65 -29.41
N LYS A 128 30.79 -4.88 -28.33
CA LYS A 128 30.00 -5.21 -27.14
C LYS A 128 29.05 -4.08 -26.76
N MET A 129 28.02 -4.37 -25.96
CA MET A 129 26.96 -3.38 -25.67
C MET A 129 27.47 -2.09 -25.03
N GLN A 130 28.52 -2.19 -24.20
CA GLN A 130 29.18 -1.06 -23.53
C GLN A 130 29.73 -0.04 -24.54
N ASP A 131 30.15 -0.49 -25.72
CA ASP A 131 30.65 0.39 -26.78
C ASP A 131 29.55 1.34 -27.27
N TYR A 132 28.28 0.95 -27.14
CA TYR A 132 27.10 1.71 -27.59
C TYR A 132 26.38 2.47 -26.47
N TRP A 133 26.89 2.46 -25.23
CA TRP A 133 26.27 3.20 -24.13
C TRP A 133 26.28 4.71 -24.40
N GLY A 134 25.11 5.34 -24.52
CA GLY A 134 24.94 6.72 -24.93
C GLY A 134 24.13 6.82 -26.22
N ILE A 135 24.29 7.90 -26.98
CA ILE A 135 23.49 8.18 -28.18
C ILE A 135 24.37 8.24 -29.43
N GLY A 136 23.95 7.60 -30.52
CA GLY A 136 24.49 7.79 -31.88
C GLY A 136 25.86 7.15 -32.11
N LYS A 137 26.19 6.08 -31.37
CA LYS A 137 27.51 5.42 -31.45
C LYS A 137 27.63 4.37 -32.54
N ALA A 138 26.52 3.88 -33.09
CA ALA A 138 26.54 2.92 -34.19
C ALA A 138 26.81 3.62 -35.53
N ILE A 139 27.69 3.05 -36.34
CA ILE A 139 28.15 3.65 -37.61
C ILE A 139 27.47 2.97 -38.81
N GLN A 140 27.27 1.66 -38.74
CA GLN A 140 26.68 0.86 -39.81
C GLN A 140 25.13 0.92 -39.79
N PRO A 141 24.48 0.74 -40.94
CA PRO A 141 23.04 0.50 -41.00
C PRO A 141 22.62 -0.71 -40.15
N MET A 142 21.42 -0.64 -39.58
CA MET A 142 20.85 -1.72 -38.79
C MET A 142 19.80 -2.50 -39.57
N LEU A 143 19.55 -3.76 -39.17
CA LEU A 143 18.47 -4.56 -39.75
C LEU A 143 17.10 -3.94 -39.44
N PRO A 144 16.13 -4.02 -40.36
CA PRO A 144 14.75 -3.65 -40.07
C PRO A 144 14.17 -4.56 -38.96
N MET A 145 13.30 -3.96 -38.14
CA MET A 145 12.67 -4.65 -37.01
C MET A 145 11.19 -4.31 -36.91
N ILE A 146 10.36 -5.31 -36.58
CA ILE A 146 8.96 -5.13 -36.19
C ILE A 146 8.80 -5.48 -34.70
N ALA A 147 8.04 -4.67 -33.98
CA ALA A 147 7.68 -4.92 -32.59
C ALA A 147 6.20 -5.23 -32.45
N VAL A 148 5.89 -6.24 -31.64
CA VAL A 148 4.54 -6.69 -31.29
C VAL A 148 4.42 -6.66 -29.76
N PRO A 149 4.09 -5.50 -29.16
CA PRO A 149 3.95 -5.40 -27.71
C PRO A 149 2.80 -6.25 -27.18
N THR A 150 3.07 -6.95 -26.08
CA THR A 150 2.08 -7.71 -25.31
C THR A 150 1.83 -7.12 -23.92
N THR A 151 2.52 -6.02 -23.60
CA THR A 151 2.33 -5.24 -22.37
C THR A 151 1.98 -3.78 -22.69
N SER A 152 1.30 -3.10 -21.77
CA SER A 152 0.88 -1.70 -21.92
C SER A 152 1.62 -0.81 -20.91
N GLY A 153 2.93 -0.63 -21.08
CA GLY A 153 3.78 0.15 -20.18
C GLY A 153 5.00 0.77 -20.84
N THR A 154 6.08 -0.01 -20.93
CA THR A 154 7.42 0.46 -21.31
C THR A 154 7.50 1.13 -22.68
N GLY A 155 6.57 0.81 -23.59
CA GLY A 155 6.47 1.40 -24.94
C GLY A 155 7.77 1.31 -25.76
N SER A 156 8.60 0.28 -25.54
CA SER A 156 9.91 0.15 -26.19
C SER A 156 9.76 0.07 -27.72
N GLU A 157 8.60 -0.33 -28.24
CA GLU A 157 8.29 -0.30 -29.66
C GLU A 157 8.29 1.11 -30.27
N ALA A 158 8.13 2.15 -29.45
CA ALA A 158 8.17 3.56 -29.85
C ALA A 158 9.55 4.22 -29.66
N GLN A 159 10.52 3.52 -29.07
CA GLN A 159 11.83 4.09 -28.72
C GLN A 159 12.94 3.64 -29.64
N SER A 160 13.94 4.50 -29.81
CA SER A 160 15.20 4.17 -30.49
C SER A 160 16.32 3.69 -29.54
N PHE A 161 15.96 3.35 -28.29
CA PHE A 161 16.88 2.89 -27.25
C PHE A 161 16.75 1.39 -26.96
N ALA A 162 17.89 0.76 -26.67
CA ALA A 162 17.99 -0.54 -26.01
C ALA A 162 18.47 -0.32 -24.57
N LEU A 163 17.67 -0.75 -23.59
CA LEU A 163 18.04 -0.70 -22.18
C LEU A 163 18.57 -2.06 -21.72
N ILE A 164 19.89 -2.23 -21.74
CA ILE A 164 20.56 -3.52 -21.43
C ILE A 164 21.36 -3.39 -20.14
N ALA A 165 21.17 -4.33 -19.22
CA ALA A 165 22.01 -4.43 -18.02
C ALA A 165 23.34 -5.12 -18.33
N ASP A 166 24.44 -4.59 -17.80
CA ASP A 166 25.71 -5.28 -17.81
C ASP A 166 25.66 -6.50 -16.87
N ALA A 167 26.01 -7.70 -17.37
CA ALA A 167 25.88 -8.93 -16.58
C ALA A 167 26.77 -8.95 -15.33
N ASP A 168 27.94 -8.30 -15.39
CA ASP A 168 28.93 -8.30 -14.31
C ASP A 168 28.66 -7.18 -13.28
N SER A 169 28.47 -5.94 -13.75
CA SER A 169 28.30 -4.77 -12.89
C SER A 169 26.85 -4.46 -12.55
N HIS A 170 25.89 -5.14 -13.17
CA HIS A 170 24.45 -4.88 -13.10
C HIS A 170 24.02 -3.46 -13.50
N MET A 171 24.94 -2.67 -14.07
CA MET A 171 24.66 -1.31 -14.51
C MET A 171 23.74 -1.32 -15.74
N LYS A 172 22.61 -0.62 -15.67
CA LYS A 172 21.68 -0.49 -16.79
C LYS A 172 22.17 0.56 -17.79
N MET A 173 22.54 0.12 -18.98
CA MET A 173 23.04 0.97 -20.06
C MET A 173 21.89 1.39 -20.98
N ALA A 174 21.78 2.70 -21.23
CA ALA A 174 20.89 3.24 -22.25
C ALA A 174 21.67 3.42 -23.57
N CYS A 175 21.46 2.50 -24.51
CA CYS A 175 22.12 2.51 -25.82
C CYS A 175 21.12 2.99 -26.89
N GLY A 176 21.22 4.27 -27.27
CA GLY A 176 20.29 4.93 -28.18
C GLY A 176 20.89 5.16 -29.57
N ASP A 177 20.16 4.76 -30.59
CA ASP A 177 20.46 5.16 -31.97
C ASP A 177 19.18 5.17 -32.78
N LYS A 178 18.92 6.26 -33.51
CA LYS A 178 17.75 6.41 -34.39
C LYS A 178 17.58 5.27 -35.41
N LYS A 179 18.67 4.54 -35.72
CA LYS A 179 18.66 3.34 -36.59
C LYS A 179 18.03 2.11 -35.93
N ALA A 180 18.03 2.03 -34.60
CA ALA A 180 17.46 0.92 -33.82
C ALA A 180 15.93 1.00 -33.65
N ALA A 181 15.31 2.09 -34.09
CA ALA A 181 13.85 2.26 -34.03
C ALA A 181 13.15 1.18 -34.88
N CYS A 182 12.06 0.64 -34.34
CA CYS A 182 11.19 -0.30 -35.06
C CYS A 182 10.67 0.36 -36.34
N ARG A 183 10.67 -0.37 -37.46
CA ARG A 183 10.00 0.07 -38.68
C ARG A 183 8.49 0.01 -38.53
N VAL A 184 7.99 -1.01 -37.83
CA VAL A 184 6.56 -1.15 -37.52
C VAL A 184 6.36 -1.54 -36.06
N ALA A 185 5.38 -0.92 -35.42
CA ALA A 185 4.80 -1.37 -34.16
C ALA A 185 3.38 -1.88 -34.42
N ILE A 186 3.12 -3.15 -34.13
CA ILE A 186 1.79 -3.77 -34.25
C ILE A 186 1.16 -3.85 -32.87
N LEU A 187 0.28 -2.89 -32.60
CA LEU A 187 -0.43 -2.73 -31.34
C LEU A 187 -1.76 -3.50 -31.40
N ASP A 188 -1.73 -4.77 -31.03
CA ASP A 188 -2.90 -5.65 -30.99
C ASP A 188 -3.43 -5.79 -29.54
N PRO A 189 -4.58 -5.18 -29.20
CA PRO A 189 -5.16 -5.27 -27.86
C PRO A 189 -5.42 -6.70 -27.39
N ASP A 190 -5.71 -7.64 -28.30
CA ASP A 190 -6.03 -9.03 -27.94
C ASP A 190 -4.85 -9.74 -27.27
N LEU A 191 -3.62 -9.32 -27.57
CA LEU A 191 -2.40 -9.89 -27.00
C LEU A 191 -2.13 -9.40 -25.57
N THR A 192 -2.83 -8.35 -25.12
CA THR A 192 -2.66 -7.77 -23.79
C THR A 192 -3.69 -8.29 -22.77
N ILE A 193 -4.75 -8.98 -23.22
CA ILE A 193 -5.78 -9.56 -22.34
C ILE A 193 -5.17 -10.61 -21.41
N SER A 194 -4.14 -11.34 -21.86
CA SER A 194 -3.47 -12.38 -21.09
C SER A 194 -2.50 -11.84 -20.03
N MET A 195 -2.32 -10.52 -19.92
CA MET A 195 -1.42 -9.95 -18.92
C MET A 195 -1.92 -10.27 -17.51
N PRO A 196 -1.06 -10.82 -16.62
CA PRO A 196 -1.39 -10.98 -15.22
C PRO A 196 -1.77 -9.64 -14.57
N ALA A 197 -2.57 -9.68 -13.50
CA ALA A 197 -3.01 -8.48 -12.79
C ALA A 197 -1.82 -7.62 -12.31
N SER A 198 -0.81 -8.25 -11.70
CA SER A 198 0.41 -7.57 -11.23
C SER A 198 1.17 -6.85 -12.35
N VAL A 199 1.28 -7.48 -13.53
CA VAL A 199 1.92 -6.88 -14.70
C VAL A 199 1.06 -5.73 -15.24
N THR A 200 -0.27 -5.90 -15.30
CA THR A 200 -1.22 -4.86 -15.73
C THR A 200 -1.12 -3.62 -14.84
N SER A 201 -1.11 -3.80 -13.52
CA SER A 201 -0.92 -2.73 -12.54
C SER A 201 0.42 -2.02 -12.72
N ALA A 202 1.53 -2.77 -12.67
CA ALA A 202 2.87 -2.16 -12.71
C ALA A 202 3.14 -1.42 -14.03
N THR A 203 2.81 -2.05 -15.17
CA THR A 203 3.04 -1.43 -16.49
C THR A 203 2.06 -0.28 -16.77
N GLY A 204 0.82 -0.35 -16.27
CA GLY A 204 -0.14 0.73 -16.40
C GLY A 204 0.26 1.99 -15.63
N ILE A 205 0.74 1.85 -14.40
CA ILE A 205 1.27 2.98 -13.60
C ILE A 205 2.46 3.64 -14.30
N ASP A 206 3.36 2.83 -14.86
CA ASP A 206 4.51 3.29 -15.62
C ASP A 206 4.10 4.13 -16.84
N ALA A 207 3.17 3.62 -17.68
CA ALA A 207 2.61 4.36 -18.81
C ALA A 207 1.93 5.67 -18.39
N VAL A 208 1.19 5.66 -17.28
CA VAL A 208 0.55 6.86 -16.74
C VAL A 208 1.60 7.90 -16.35
N SER A 209 2.68 7.49 -15.67
CA SER A 209 3.79 8.38 -15.33
C SER A 209 4.47 8.94 -16.57
N HIS A 210 4.72 8.11 -17.58
CA HIS A 210 5.30 8.54 -18.85
C HIS A 210 4.48 9.67 -19.48
N ALA A 211 3.15 9.53 -19.53
CA ALA A 211 2.27 10.58 -20.05
C ALA A 211 2.37 11.86 -19.23
N VAL A 212 2.26 11.76 -17.90
CA VAL A 212 2.25 12.92 -16.99
C VAL A 212 3.59 13.67 -17.01
N GLU A 213 4.73 12.96 -16.92
CA GLU A 213 6.05 13.58 -16.85
C GLU A 213 6.47 14.18 -18.20
N SER A 214 6.25 13.48 -19.31
CA SER A 214 6.59 14.02 -20.64
C SER A 214 5.74 15.24 -21.02
N TYR A 215 4.56 15.42 -20.42
CA TYR A 215 3.75 16.61 -20.66
C TYR A 215 4.39 17.89 -20.10
N VAL A 216 5.06 17.75 -18.95
CA VAL A 216 5.54 18.88 -18.15
C VAL A 216 7.05 19.01 -18.14
N THR A 217 7.79 18.03 -18.65
CA THR A 217 9.25 18.04 -18.72
C THR A 217 9.81 19.35 -19.29
N ALA A 218 11.00 19.75 -18.85
CA ALA A 218 11.67 20.96 -19.31
C ALA A 218 12.04 20.90 -20.81
N LYS A 219 12.12 19.69 -21.39
CA LYS A 219 12.37 19.45 -22.82
C LYS A 219 11.10 19.31 -23.66
N ARG A 220 9.92 19.58 -23.09
CA ARG A 220 8.66 19.50 -23.81
C ARG A 220 8.65 20.43 -25.01
N ASN A 221 7.97 19.99 -26.06
CA ASN A 221 7.72 20.71 -27.30
C ASN A 221 6.33 20.33 -27.83
N PRO A 222 5.80 21.05 -28.83
CA PRO A 222 4.44 20.83 -29.34
C PRO A 222 4.14 19.37 -29.73
N ILE A 223 5.12 18.65 -30.29
CA ILE A 223 4.95 17.26 -30.70
C ILE A 223 4.88 16.32 -29.49
N SER A 224 5.83 16.45 -28.55
CA SER A 224 5.79 15.65 -27.32
C SER A 224 4.51 15.90 -26.52
N GLN A 225 4.04 17.15 -26.42
CA GLN A 225 2.80 17.48 -25.70
C GLN A 225 1.56 16.95 -26.41
N LEU A 226 1.54 16.94 -27.75
CA LEU A 226 0.47 16.33 -28.53
C LEU A 226 0.34 14.84 -28.21
N PHE A 227 1.45 14.10 -28.24
CA PHE A 227 1.44 12.67 -27.92
C PHE A 227 1.12 12.40 -26.45
N SER A 228 1.76 13.12 -25.54
CA SER A 228 1.55 12.98 -24.10
C SER A 228 0.11 13.27 -23.69
N ARG A 229 -0.51 14.35 -24.18
CA ARG A 229 -1.90 14.69 -23.83
C ARG A 229 -2.90 13.68 -24.41
N ARG A 230 -2.66 13.18 -25.63
CA ARG A 230 -3.50 12.12 -26.20
C ARG A 230 -3.34 10.81 -25.43
N SER A 231 -2.11 10.46 -25.05
CA SER A 231 -1.81 9.34 -24.18
C SER A 231 -2.56 9.44 -22.86
N TRP A 232 -2.44 10.57 -22.15
CA TRP A 232 -3.12 10.82 -20.88
C TRP A 232 -4.64 10.60 -20.98
N ARG A 233 -5.31 11.11 -22.02
CA ARG A 233 -6.75 10.90 -22.21
C ARG A 233 -7.15 9.43 -22.40
N LEU A 234 -6.29 8.65 -23.06
CA LEU A 234 -6.52 7.22 -23.24
C LEU A 234 -6.25 6.46 -21.94
N LEU A 235 -5.13 6.75 -21.27
CA LEU A 235 -4.71 6.08 -20.04
C LEU A 235 -5.60 6.40 -18.85
N SER A 236 -6.01 7.66 -18.69
CA SER A 236 -6.89 8.08 -17.58
C SER A 236 -8.28 7.44 -17.63
N ALA A 237 -8.76 7.10 -18.83
CA ALA A 237 -9.99 6.31 -19.00
C ALA A 237 -9.72 4.80 -18.96
N GLY A 238 -8.63 4.34 -19.59
CA GLY A 238 -8.32 2.92 -19.77
C GLY A 238 -7.82 2.24 -18.50
N PHE A 239 -7.00 2.91 -17.69
CA PHE A 239 -6.33 2.31 -16.54
C PHE A 239 -7.31 1.82 -15.46
N PRO A 240 -8.20 2.66 -14.90
CA PRO A 240 -9.21 2.18 -13.95
C PRO A 240 -10.13 1.11 -14.58
N ALA A 241 -10.44 1.23 -15.87
CA ALA A 241 -11.28 0.25 -16.55
C ALA A 241 -10.64 -1.14 -16.66
N VAL A 242 -9.33 -1.24 -16.93
CA VAL A 242 -8.62 -2.54 -16.95
C VAL A 242 -8.35 -3.10 -15.56
N LEU A 243 -8.24 -2.26 -14.52
CA LEU A 243 -8.16 -2.74 -13.14
C LEU A 243 -9.48 -3.40 -12.72
N ASN A 244 -10.62 -2.80 -13.06
CA ASN A 244 -11.94 -3.33 -12.73
C ASN A 244 -12.36 -4.52 -13.63
N ASN A 245 -12.09 -4.45 -14.93
CA ASN A 245 -12.39 -5.52 -15.88
C ASN A 245 -11.18 -5.83 -16.78
N PRO A 246 -10.27 -6.72 -16.36
CA PRO A 246 -9.05 -7.04 -17.10
C PRO A 246 -9.27 -7.62 -18.51
N ALA A 247 -10.49 -8.09 -18.82
CA ALA A 247 -10.86 -8.64 -20.11
C ALA A 247 -11.49 -7.60 -21.06
N ASP A 248 -11.67 -6.35 -20.63
CA ASP A 248 -12.20 -5.29 -21.49
C ASP A 248 -11.18 -4.92 -22.59
N VAL A 249 -11.40 -5.46 -23.79
CA VAL A 249 -10.53 -5.25 -24.95
C VAL A 249 -10.44 -3.77 -25.38
N ARG A 250 -11.49 -2.97 -25.14
CA ARG A 250 -11.46 -1.54 -25.47
C ARG A 250 -10.56 -0.80 -24.49
N ALA A 251 -10.68 -1.10 -23.21
CA ALA A 251 -9.81 -0.54 -22.17
C ALA A 251 -8.35 -0.98 -22.36
N ARG A 252 -8.12 -2.25 -22.70
CA ARG A 252 -6.81 -2.79 -23.10
C ARG A 252 -6.22 -2.06 -24.31
N GLY A 253 -7.04 -1.80 -25.33
CA GLY A 253 -6.63 -1.02 -26.49
C GLY A 253 -6.30 0.44 -26.16
N ALA A 254 -7.06 1.07 -25.28
CA ALA A 254 -6.76 2.41 -24.77
C ALA A 254 -5.43 2.43 -23.99
N MET A 255 -5.18 1.43 -23.16
CA MET A 255 -3.91 1.27 -22.44
C MET A 255 -2.73 1.06 -23.38
N LEU A 256 -2.85 0.15 -24.35
CA LEU A 256 -1.77 -0.18 -25.28
C LEU A 256 -1.38 1.01 -26.17
N LEU A 257 -2.37 1.65 -26.79
CA LEU A 257 -2.12 2.85 -27.60
C LEU A 257 -1.67 4.03 -26.72
N GLY A 258 -2.23 4.16 -25.52
CA GLY A 258 -1.83 5.16 -24.54
C GLY A 258 -0.35 5.03 -24.18
N ALA A 259 0.11 3.83 -23.83
CA ALA A 259 1.49 3.54 -23.50
C ALA A 259 2.44 3.85 -24.67
N HIS A 260 2.09 3.42 -25.89
CA HIS A 260 2.85 3.73 -27.10
C HIS A 260 3.04 5.24 -27.30
N LEU A 261 1.95 6.01 -27.20
CA LEU A 261 1.98 7.47 -27.38
C LEU A 261 2.72 8.18 -26.25
N ALA A 262 2.61 7.70 -25.01
CA ALA A 262 3.38 8.22 -23.88
C ALA A 262 4.87 8.14 -24.17
N VAL A 263 5.32 7.02 -24.75
CA VAL A 263 6.73 6.80 -25.01
C VAL A 263 7.20 7.48 -26.31
N ALA A 264 6.33 7.61 -27.31
CA ALA A 264 6.57 8.51 -28.44
C ALA A 264 6.76 9.97 -27.98
N ALA A 265 6.09 10.39 -26.90
CA ALA A 265 6.33 11.71 -26.29
C ALA A 265 7.73 11.79 -25.64
N ILE A 266 8.17 10.75 -24.95
CA ILE A 266 9.51 10.66 -24.35
C ILE A 266 10.60 10.75 -25.43
N GLU A 267 10.47 10.01 -26.53
CA GLU A 267 11.43 10.02 -27.64
C GLU A 267 11.63 11.43 -28.23
N ASN A 268 10.58 12.26 -28.17
CA ASN A 268 10.62 13.66 -28.63
C ASN A 268 10.95 14.66 -27.52
N SER A 269 11.03 14.25 -26.27
CA SER A 269 11.28 15.12 -25.13
C SER A 269 12.16 14.40 -24.12
N MET A 270 11.68 14.18 -22.89
CA MET A 270 12.30 13.39 -21.82
C MET A 270 11.26 13.16 -20.70
N LEU A 271 11.70 12.52 -19.61
CA LEU A 271 10.92 12.33 -18.38
C LEU A 271 11.25 13.41 -17.33
N GLY A 272 11.12 13.08 -16.03
CA GLY A 272 11.41 13.98 -14.93
C GLY A 272 11.80 13.26 -13.64
N ALA A 273 11.41 13.85 -12.51
CA ALA A 273 11.88 13.44 -11.20
C ALA A 273 11.26 12.13 -10.67
N ALA A 274 10.08 11.70 -11.13
CA ALA A 274 9.46 10.47 -10.59
C ALA A 274 10.31 9.25 -10.95
N HIS A 275 10.76 9.16 -12.20
CA HIS A 275 11.71 8.12 -12.64
C HIS A 275 13.08 8.25 -11.95
N ALA A 276 13.57 9.47 -11.76
CA ALA A 276 14.83 9.70 -11.05
C ALA A 276 14.79 9.18 -9.60
N LEU A 277 13.67 9.39 -8.92
CA LEU A 277 13.44 8.92 -7.55
C LEU A 277 13.14 7.41 -7.48
N ALA A 278 12.51 6.84 -8.51
CA ALA A 278 12.17 5.42 -8.56
C ALA A 278 13.40 4.52 -8.71
N ASN A 279 14.42 4.93 -9.48
CA ASN A 279 15.57 4.06 -9.78
C ASN A 279 16.34 3.57 -8.53
N PRO A 280 16.74 4.44 -7.59
CA PRO A 280 17.38 3.98 -6.33
C PRO A 280 16.47 3.05 -5.52
N LEU A 281 15.16 3.31 -5.49
CA LEU A 281 14.21 2.46 -4.77
C LEU A 281 14.19 1.03 -5.33
N THR A 282 14.16 0.89 -6.65
CA THR A 282 14.22 -0.42 -7.30
C THR A 282 15.54 -1.15 -7.08
N ALA A 283 16.66 -0.41 -6.98
CA ALA A 283 17.99 -0.98 -6.81
C ALA A 283 18.23 -1.50 -5.38
N HIS A 284 17.65 -0.85 -4.36
CA HIS A 284 17.95 -1.16 -2.95
C HIS A 284 16.87 -1.98 -2.23
N PHE A 285 15.62 -2.00 -2.72
CA PHE A 285 14.48 -2.53 -1.94
C PHE A 285 13.63 -3.59 -2.67
N GLU A 286 14.15 -4.20 -3.73
CA GLU A 286 13.43 -5.22 -4.54
C GLU A 286 12.03 -4.77 -5.02
N ILE A 287 11.83 -3.45 -5.12
CA ILE A 287 10.57 -2.85 -5.57
C ILE A 287 10.52 -2.92 -7.10
N THR A 288 9.39 -3.36 -7.67
CA THR A 288 9.20 -3.31 -9.12
C THR A 288 9.13 -1.87 -9.62
N HIS A 289 9.63 -1.61 -10.83
CA HIS A 289 9.78 -0.26 -11.36
C HIS A 289 8.49 0.57 -11.36
N GLY A 290 7.40 0.01 -11.90
CA GLY A 290 6.10 0.70 -11.93
C GLY A 290 5.57 1.04 -10.53
N LEU A 291 5.83 0.19 -9.54
CA LEU A 291 5.46 0.46 -8.15
C LEU A 291 6.29 1.61 -7.56
N ALA A 292 7.61 1.58 -7.75
CA ALA A 292 8.49 2.65 -7.29
C ALA A 292 8.10 4.00 -7.91
N ILE A 293 7.69 4.02 -9.18
CA ILE A 293 7.15 5.22 -9.84
C ILE A 293 5.83 5.65 -9.21
N GLY A 294 4.89 4.72 -9.00
CA GLY A 294 3.59 5.02 -8.40
C GLY A 294 3.69 5.65 -7.01
N LEU A 295 4.68 5.23 -6.22
CA LEU A 295 4.98 5.81 -4.91
C LEU A 295 5.45 7.26 -5.01
N MET A 296 6.25 7.59 -6.03
CA MET A 296 6.88 8.91 -6.13
C MET A 296 6.05 9.93 -6.93
N LEU A 297 5.32 9.48 -7.94
CA LEU A 297 4.66 10.35 -8.91
C LEU A 297 3.68 11.36 -8.28
N PRO A 298 2.75 10.99 -7.37
CA PRO A 298 1.84 11.96 -6.74
C PRO A 298 2.59 13.10 -6.05
N HIS A 299 3.69 12.79 -5.36
CA HIS A 299 4.49 13.78 -4.64
C HIS A 299 5.27 14.69 -5.59
N VAL A 300 5.79 14.13 -6.68
CA VAL A 300 6.43 14.90 -7.76
C VAL A 300 5.43 15.82 -8.46
N VAL A 301 4.18 15.39 -8.67
CA VAL A 301 3.12 16.26 -9.23
C VAL A 301 2.87 17.45 -8.31
N ARG A 302 2.70 17.23 -6.99
CA ARG A 302 2.53 18.33 -6.01
C ARG A 302 3.73 19.27 -5.99
N TYR A 303 4.95 18.72 -6.02
CA TYR A 303 6.19 19.49 -6.05
C TYR A 303 6.32 20.36 -7.32
N ASN A 304 6.03 19.78 -8.49
CA ASN A 304 6.12 20.46 -9.77
C ASN A 304 4.98 21.47 -9.98
N SER A 305 3.83 21.30 -9.32
CA SER A 305 2.65 22.18 -9.46
C SER A 305 2.94 23.65 -9.14
N THR A 306 3.95 23.93 -8.32
CA THR A 306 4.37 25.32 -8.03
C THR A 306 5.01 26.04 -9.22
N VAL A 307 5.45 25.31 -10.25
CA VAL A 307 6.10 25.85 -11.46
C VAL A 307 5.26 25.61 -12.70
N VAL A 308 4.64 24.43 -12.82
CA VAL A 308 3.89 23.99 -14.01
C VAL A 308 2.43 23.66 -13.72
N GLY A 309 1.84 24.26 -12.68
CA GLY A 309 0.47 23.99 -12.23
C GLY A 309 -0.59 24.12 -13.32
N SER A 310 -0.44 25.08 -14.24
CA SER A 310 -1.36 25.25 -15.38
C SER A 310 -1.35 24.07 -16.36
N LEU A 311 -0.21 23.40 -16.54
CA LEU A 311 -0.11 22.22 -17.39
C LEU A 311 -0.78 21.02 -16.73
N TYR A 312 -0.58 20.82 -15.42
CA TYR A 312 -1.33 19.80 -14.68
C TYR A 312 -2.83 20.11 -14.62
N GLY A 313 -3.21 21.38 -14.60
CA GLY A 313 -4.60 21.82 -14.72
C GLY A 313 -5.26 21.31 -16.00
N GLN A 314 -4.55 21.34 -17.13
CA GLN A 314 -5.07 20.79 -18.39
C GLN A 314 -5.25 19.26 -18.33
N LEU A 315 -4.32 18.53 -17.70
CA LEU A 315 -4.45 17.08 -17.51
C LEU A 315 -5.62 16.75 -16.55
N ALA A 316 -5.75 17.50 -15.46
CA ALA A 316 -6.84 17.34 -14.49
C ALA A 316 -8.22 17.61 -15.13
N ALA A 317 -8.31 18.64 -15.97
CA ALA A 317 -9.53 18.95 -16.72
C ALA A 317 -9.86 17.88 -17.77
N ASP A 318 -8.85 17.37 -18.48
CA ASP A 318 -9.02 16.26 -19.43
C ASP A 318 -9.52 14.97 -18.73
N ALA A 319 -9.18 14.78 -17.45
CA ALA A 319 -9.66 13.69 -16.61
C ALA A 319 -10.98 14.01 -15.88
N GLY A 320 -11.58 15.19 -16.11
CA GLY A 320 -12.86 15.58 -15.51
C GLY A 320 -12.81 15.94 -14.02
N LEU A 321 -11.63 16.26 -13.48
CA LEU A 321 -11.45 16.54 -12.04
C LEU A 321 -11.84 17.96 -11.63
N CYS A 322 -11.55 18.95 -12.49
CA CYS A 322 -11.78 20.37 -12.23
C CYS A 322 -11.62 21.19 -13.53
N ALA A 323 -11.84 22.52 -13.45
CA ALA A 323 -11.47 23.42 -14.54
C ALA A 323 -9.93 23.49 -14.70
N ALA A 324 -9.46 23.82 -15.91
CA ALA A 324 -8.03 23.80 -16.23
C ALA A 324 -7.21 24.89 -15.51
N ASP A 325 -7.86 25.96 -15.07
CA ASP A 325 -7.29 27.08 -14.32
C ASP A 325 -7.51 26.97 -12.80
N ASP A 326 -8.06 25.86 -12.31
CA ASP A 326 -8.28 25.62 -10.88
C ASP A 326 -6.93 25.57 -10.13
N PRO A 327 -6.71 26.42 -9.11
CA PRO A 327 -5.44 26.46 -8.37
C PRO A 327 -5.14 25.15 -7.60
N THR A 328 -6.15 24.31 -7.36
CA THR A 328 -6.03 23.02 -6.68
C THR A 328 -5.83 21.84 -7.65
N ALA A 329 -5.84 22.08 -8.96
CA ALA A 329 -5.83 21.02 -9.97
C ALA A 329 -4.65 20.05 -9.85
N GLY A 330 -3.45 20.56 -9.56
CA GLY A 330 -2.27 19.74 -9.34
C GLY A 330 -2.41 18.77 -8.15
N ASN A 331 -3.02 19.22 -7.05
CA ASN A 331 -3.29 18.36 -5.89
C ASN A 331 -4.35 17.31 -6.22
N ARG A 332 -5.45 17.69 -6.89
CA ARG A 332 -6.50 16.76 -7.32
C ARG A 332 -5.98 15.68 -8.26
N LEU A 333 -5.10 16.07 -9.20
CA LEU A 333 -4.43 15.12 -10.08
C LEU A 333 -3.53 14.16 -9.29
N ALA A 334 -2.75 14.67 -8.34
CA ALA A 334 -1.93 13.83 -7.48
C ALA A 334 -2.76 12.86 -6.63
N ASP A 335 -3.90 13.31 -6.10
CA ASP A 335 -4.82 12.47 -5.31
C ASP A 335 -5.44 11.36 -6.17
N LEU A 336 -5.83 11.65 -7.41
CA LEU A 336 -6.29 10.64 -8.38
C LEU A 336 -5.22 9.58 -8.64
N LEU A 337 -3.98 10.02 -8.90
CA LEU A 337 -2.86 9.12 -9.17
C LEU A 337 -2.57 8.22 -7.95
N ALA A 338 -2.60 8.77 -6.75
CA ALA A 338 -2.46 8.00 -5.52
C ALA A 338 -3.58 6.97 -5.34
N ALA A 339 -4.83 7.35 -5.61
CA ALA A 339 -5.98 6.45 -5.54
C ALA A 339 -5.85 5.27 -6.52
N TRP A 340 -5.36 5.49 -7.73
CA TRP A 340 -5.12 4.40 -8.68
C TRP A 340 -3.98 3.46 -8.26
N VAL A 341 -2.93 3.97 -7.61
CA VAL A 341 -1.89 3.11 -7.03
C VAL A 341 -2.50 2.21 -5.95
N THR A 342 -3.37 2.77 -5.09
CA THR A 342 -4.12 1.98 -4.10
C THR A 342 -5.03 0.94 -4.74
N GLU A 343 -5.82 1.31 -5.75
CA GLU A 343 -6.75 0.43 -6.45
C GLU A 343 -6.02 -0.71 -7.18
N ALA A 344 -4.80 -0.44 -7.67
CA ALA A 344 -3.93 -1.43 -8.30
C ALA A 344 -3.34 -2.47 -7.31
N GLY A 345 -3.64 -2.35 -6.01
CA GLY A 345 -3.14 -3.22 -4.95
C GLY A 345 -1.67 -2.94 -4.58
N CYS A 346 -1.15 -1.78 -4.95
CA CYS A 346 0.23 -1.39 -4.74
C CYS A 346 0.41 -0.67 -3.38
N PRO A 347 1.55 -0.87 -2.68
CA PRO A 347 1.94 -0.04 -1.56
C PRO A 347 1.88 1.46 -1.90
N THR A 348 1.40 2.28 -0.96
CA THR A 348 1.32 3.75 -1.12
C THR A 348 2.36 4.50 -0.29
N TRP A 349 3.18 3.81 0.51
CA TRP A 349 4.20 4.41 1.36
C TRP A 349 5.53 3.67 1.22
N LEU A 350 6.63 4.41 1.25
CA LEU A 350 7.98 3.83 1.17
C LEU A 350 8.27 2.88 2.34
N ALA A 351 7.70 3.15 3.52
CA ALA A 351 7.85 2.30 4.70
C ALA A 351 7.29 0.88 4.49
N ASN A 352 6.21 0.73 3.70
CA ASN A 352 5.66 -0.59 3.36
C ASN A 352 6.59 -1.40 2.43
N CYS A 353 7.57 -0.74 1.82
CA CYS A 353 8.57 -1.35 0.95
C CYS A 353 9.94 -1.51 1.65
N GLY A 354 9.99 -1.41 2.98
CA GLY A 354 11.22 -1.58 3.75
C GLY A 354 12.16 -0.37 3.75
N VAL A 355 11.76 0.77 3.17
CA VAL A 355 12.57 1.99 3.17
C VAL A 355 12.48 2.65 4.54
N THR A 356 13.64 2.96 5.12
CA THR A 356 13.74 3.62 6.43
C THR A 356 14.10 5.10 6.29
N ARG A 357 13.81 5.90 7.32
CA ARG A 357 14.20 7.33 7.35
C ARG A 357 15.72 7.53 7.20
N SER A 358 16.53 6.60 7.71
CA SER A 358 18.00 6.65 7.60
C SER A 358 18.51 6.35 6.19
N SER A 359 17.74 5.65 5.36
CA SER A 359 18.07 5.39 3.96
C SER A 359 17.85 6.61 3.05
N LEU A 360 17.02 7.58 3.46
CA LEU A 360 16.62 8.70 2.60
C LEU A 360 17.77 9.57 2.09
N PRO A 361 18.79 9.93 2.89
CA PRO A 361 19.93 10.71 2.39
C PRO A 361 20.67 9.99 1.25
N THR A 362 20.86 8.67 1.36
CA THR A 362 21.50 7.85 0.31
C THR A 362 20.65 7.82 -0.95
N LEU A 363 19.35 7.52 -0.82
CA LEU A 363 18.43 7.46 -1.95
C LEU A 363 18.31 8.81 -2.66
N ALA A 364 18.26 9.91 -1.91
CA ALA A 364 18.26 11.27 -2.48
C ALA A 364 19.55 11.56 -3.25
N ALA A 365 20.72 11.19 -2.70
CA ALA A 365 22.01 11.40 -3.35
C ALA A 365 22.16 10.59 -4.64
N GLU A 366 21.62 9.37 -4.69
CA GLU A 366 21.59 8.54 -5.89
C GLU A 366 20.57 9.03 -6.93
N ALA A 367 19.38 9.42 -6.48
CA ALA A 367 18.34 10.01 -7.34
C ALA A 367 18.84 11.29 -8.03
N ALA A 368 19.61 12.12 -7.32
CA ALA A 368 20.19 13.33 -7.87
C ALA A 368 21.22 13.08 -8.99
N LYS A 369 21.81 11.88 -9.05
CA LYS A 369 22.74 11.48 -10.12
C LYS A 369 22.00 10.92 -11.35
N GLN A 370 20.69 10.65 -11.23
CA GLN A 370 19.90 10.15 -12.34
C GLN A 370 19.68 11.25 -13.37
N TRP A 371 20.15 11.00 -14.60
CA TRP A 371 20.05 11.93 -15.71
C TRP A 371 18.61 12.39 -16.01
N THR A 372 17.60 11.52 -15.81
CA THR A 372 16.18 11.87 -16.00
C THR A 372 15.72 13.04 -15.13
N GLY A 373 16.26 13.18 -13.91
CA GLY A 373 15.94 14.27 -12.99
C GLY A 373 16.37 15.64 -13.51
N THR A 374 17.36 15.71 -14.40
CA THR A 374 17.88 16.96 -14.98
C THR A 374 16.88 17.64 -15.92
N PHE A 375 15.85 16.92 -16.38
CA PHE A 375 14.78 17.45 -17.23
C PHE A 375 13.50 17.76 -16.46
N ASN A 376 13.46 17.55 -15.15
CA ASN A 376 12.29 17.89 -14.36
C ASN A 376 12.03 19.42 -14.43
N PRO A 377 10.78 19.88 -14.63
CA PRO A 377 10.50 21.31 -14.82
C PRO A 377 10.86 22.18 -13.63
N ARG A 378 10.80 21.61 -12.42
CA ARG A 378 11.32 22.23 -11.21
C ARG A 378 12.66 21.57 -10.86
N PRO A 379 13.78 22.30 -10.81
CA PRO A 379 15.06 21.71 -10.45
C PRO A 379 14.97 20.89 -9.16
N VAL A 380 15.60 19.71 -9.17
CA VAL A 380 15.77 18.85 -8.00
C VAL A 380 17.24 18.91 -7.58
N ASP A 381 17.51 19.43 -6.39
CA ASP A 381 18.86 19.62 -5.84
C ASP A 381 19.14 18.69 -4.66
N LEU A 382 20.43 18.48 -4.39
CA LEU A 382 20.97 17.29 -3.69
C LEU A 382 20.58 17.13 -2.21
N CYS A 383 20.08 18.16 -1.50
CA CYS A 383 20.01 18.08 -0.03
C CYS A 383 18.65 18.36 0.62
N LEU A 384 17.70 19.03 -0.04
CA LEU A 384 16.45 19.41 0.64
C LEU A 384 15.21 19.04 -0.18
N SER A 385 15.21 19.28 -1.48
CA SER A 385 14.04 18.99 -2.32
C SER A 385 13.78 17.49 -2.45
N LEU A 386 14.79 16.69 -2.79
CA LEU A 386 14.66 15.22 -2.90
C LEU A 386 14.41 14.56 -1.55
N LEU A 387 15.09 15.02 -0.49
CA LEU A 387 14.86 14.57 0.88
C LEU A 387 13.44 14.90 1.36
N SER A 388 12.91 16.08 1.03
CA SER A 388 11.52 16.43 1.36
C SER A 388 10.51 15.56 0.61
N LEU A 389 10.75 15.28 -0.67
CA LEU A 389 9.90 14.38 -1.47
C LEU A 389 9.88 12.96 -0.91
N LEU A 390 11.05 12.42 -0.57
CA LEU A 390 11.17 11.10 0.05
C LEU A 390 10.63 11.10 1.49
N ALA A 391 10.81 12.16 2.27
CA ALA A 391 10.29 12.25 3.64
C ALA A 391 8.76 12.31 3.67
N LEU A 392 8.12 13.01 2.71
CA LEU A 392 6.66 13.04 2.54
C LEU A 392 6.06 11.65 2.21
N THR A 393 6.88 10.66 1.88
CA THR A 393 6.47 9.30 1.51
C THR A 393 6.83 8.23 2.56
N VAL A 394 7.55 8.60 3.64
CA VAL A 394 7.99 7.66 4.69
C VAL A 394 7.04 7.61 5.90
N GLU A 395 5.94 8.35 5.87
CA GLU A 395 4.92 8.17 6.90
C GLU A 395 4.18 6.85 6.68
N ALA A 396 4.16 5.99 7.69
CA ALA A 396 3.30 4.81 7.67
C ALA A 396 1.86 5.31 7.90
N ALA A 397 1.00 5.20 6.88
CA ALA A 397 -0.44 5.23 7.13
C ALA A 397 -1.01 3.81 7.17
N GLU A 398 -1.98 3.67 8.05
CA GLU A 398 -2.71 2.46 8.40
C GLU A 398 -3.41 1.79 7.19
N PRO A 399 -3.73 0.48 7.28
CA PRO A 399 -4.25 -0.27 6.14
C PRO A 399 -5.51 0.35 5.56
N VAL A 400 -5.48 0.55 4.24
CA VAL A 400 -6.62 0.98 3.44
C VAL A 400 -7.71 -0.10 3.47
N GLY A 401 -8.90 0.32 3.89
CA GLY A 401 -10.08 -0.50 4.15
C GLY A 401 -10.91 0.04 5.33
N SER A 402 -10.28 0.86 6.16
CA SER A 402 -10.93 1.81 7.07
C SER A 402 -11.01 3.19 6.39
N THR A 403 -12.09 3.94 6.62
CA THR A 403 -11.98 5.38 6.46
C THR A 403 -11.05 5.90 7.58
N ASN A 404 -10.44 7.07 7.45
CA ASN A 404 -9.77 7.78 8.57
C ASN A 404 -10.73 8.10 9.75
N ALA A 405 -11.90 7.48 9.82
CA ALA A 405 -12.89 7.60 10.87
C ALA A 405 -13.22 6.28 11.56
N SER A 406 -12.72 5.10 11.13
CA SER A 406 -13.11 3.82 11.74
C SER A 406 -12.38 3.50 13.06
N TRP A 407 -12.97 2.61 13.86
CA TRP A 407 -12.37 1.95 15.03
C TRP A 407 -12.33 0.43 14.80
N PRO A 408 -11.42 -0.10 13.97
CA PRO A 408 -11.47 -1.47 13.49
C PRO A 408 -10.98 -2.54 14.48
N SER A 409 -10.29 -2.17 15.54
CA SER A 409 -9.63 -3.11 16.45
C SER A 409 -9.50 -2.57 17.87
N PHE A 410 -8.99 -3.41 18.78
CA PHE A 410 -8.62 -2.99 20.12
C PHE A 410 -7.69 -1.78 20.05
N ARG A 411 -8.04 -0.68 20.75
CA ARG A 411 -7.27 0.57 20.78
C ARG A 411 -7.03 1.22 19.41
N GLN A 412 -7.98 1.03 18.50
CA GLN A 412 -8.11 1.68 17.18
C GLN A 412 -7.11 1.25 16.10
N ASN A 413 -5.81 1.13 16.43
CA ASN A 413 -4.78 0.79 15.46
C ASN A 413 -3.78 -0.24 15.96
N TRP A 414 -2.90 -0.72 15.09
CA TRP A 414 -1.94 -1.77 15.43
C TRP A 414 -0.88 -1.33 16.43
N SER A 415 -0.60 -0.03 16.54
CA SER A 415 0.27 0.52 17.59
C SER A 415 -0.48 0.68 18.93
N LEU A 416 -1.75 0.31 18.98
CA LEU A 416 -2.63 0.28 20.14
C LEU A 416 -2.73 1.62 20.88
N THR A 417 -2.67 2.73 20.14
CA THR A 417 -2.59 4.09 20.71
C THR A 417 -3.87 4.51 21.44
N GLY A 418 -5.03 3.96 21.10
CA GLY A 418 -6.32 4.34 21.66
C GLY A 418 -6.76 5.75 21.28
N VAL A 419 -6.24 6.29 20.17
CA VAL A 419 -6.62 7.60 19.65
C VAL A 419 -7.45 7.41 18.38
N ALA A 420 -8.67 7.95 18.38
CA ALA A 420 -9.54 7.93 17.22
C ALA A 420 -9.07 8.93 16.16
N THR A 421 -9.09 8.48 14.91
CA THR A 421 -9.03 9.35 13.74
C THR A 421 -10.47 9.73 13.36
N GLY A 422 -10.72 10.98 12.95
CA GLY A 422 -12.06 11.45 12.57
C GLY A 422 -12.67 12.52 13.47
N SER A 423 -14.00 12.53 13.58
CA SER A 423 -14.74 13.52 14.38
C SER A 423 -15.87 12.88 15.17
N LEU A 424 -16.22 13.49 16.29
CA LEU A 424 -17.34 13.12 17.14
C LEU A 424 -18.09 14.42 17.48
N PRO A 425 -19.42 14.47 17.42
CA PRO A 425 -20.17 15.70 17.67
C PRO A 425 -19.92 16.22 19.10
N ASP A 426 -19.89 17.55 19.25
CA ASP A 426 -19.65 18.20 20.54
C ASP A 426 -20.65 17.75 21.61
N LYS A 427 -21.92 17.63 21.21
CA LYS A 427 -22.98 17.07 22.05
C LYS A 427 -23.25 15.62 21.65
N LEU A 428 -23.18 14.73 22.63
CA LEU A 428 -23.53 13.32 22.49
C LEU A 428 -24.95 13.07 22.99
N ASP A 429 -25.81 12.61 22.10
CA ASP A 429 -27.14 12.08 22.41
C ASP A 429 -27.13 10.55 22.24
N LEU A 430 -27.83 9.82 23.12
CA LEU A 430 -28.05 8.38 22.96
C LEU A 430 -28.87 8.15 21.69
N LEU A 431 -28.29 7.47 20.69
CA LEU A 431 -28.93 7.14 19.44
C LEU A 431 -29.77 5.88 19.58
N TRP A 432 -29.17 4.83 20.12
CA TRP A 432 -29.83 3.56 20.37
C TRP A 432 -29.14 2.79 21.50
N GLU A 433 -29.91 1.89 22.11
CA GLU A 433 -29.47 0.88 23.05
C GLU A 433 -29.93 -0.47 22.50
N ALA A 434 -29.04 -1.45 22.46
CA ALA A 434 -29.36 -2.81 22.06
C ALA A 434 -29.04 -3.79 23.19
N GLU A 435 -30.08 -4.43 23.72
CA GLU A 435 -29.95 -5.51 24.71
C GLU A 435 -29.46 -6.78 24.01
N LEU A 436 -28.25 -7.20 24.37
CA LEU A 436 -27.66 -8.44 23.87
C LEU A 436 -27.87 -9.61 24.82
N GLY A 437 -28.31 -9.34 26.05
CA GLY A 437 -28.69 -10.38 27.02
C GLY A 437 -27.49 -11.09 27.64
N ASP A 438 -26.31 -10.46 27.60
CA ASP A 438 -25.06 -11.04 28.07
C ASP A 438 -23.98 -9.97 28.30
N GLN A 439 -22.90 -10.34 28.99
CA GLN A 439 -21.82 -9.45 29.40
C GLN A 439 -20.94 -9.05 28.21
N ILE A 440 -20.71 -7.73 28.07
CA ILE A 440 -19.81 -7.17 27.07
C ILE A 440 -18.58 -6.63 27.79
N VAL A 441 -17.51 -7.43 27.81
CA VAL A 441 -16.27 -7.13 28.54
C VAL A 441 -15.12 -6.68 27.64
N ALA A 442 -15.28 -6.84 26.32
CA ALA A 442 -14.30 -6.45 25.31
C ALA A 442 -14.80 -5.26 24.49
N THR A 443 -13.88 -4.45 23.99
CA THR A 443 -14.19 -3.25 23.20
C THR A 443 -14.83 -3.66 21.87
N ALA A 444 -15.94 -3.02 21.49
CA ALA A 444 -16.55 -3.23 20.18
C ALA A 444 -15.69 -2.63 19.04
N ALA A 445 -15.89 -3.09 17.80
CA ALA A 445 -15.31 -2.47 16.62
C ALA A 445 -16.37 -1.70 15.81
N ILE A 446 -15.99 -0.58 15.21
CA ILE A 446 -16.85 0.26 14.36
C ILE A 446 -16.16 0.40 13.00
N VAL A 447 -16.78 -0.13 11.94
CA VAL A 447 -16.23 -0.01 10.58
C VAL A 447 -17.36 0.25 9.59
N GLY A 448 -17.38 1.45 8.99
CA GLY A 448 -18.41 1.87 8.05
C GLY A 448 -19.79 1.97 8.70
N ASP A 449 -20.74 1.18 8.20
CA ASP A 449 -22.14 1.14 8.66
C ASP A 449 -22.41 0.02 9.69
N ARG A 450 -21.36 -0.61 10.23
CA ARG A 450 -21.48 -1.74 11.16
C ARG A 450 -20.75 -1.52 12.48
N VAL A 451 -21.31 -2.13 13.53
CA VAL A 451 -20.72 -2.28 14.86
C VAL A 451 -20.61 -3.77 15.18
N PHE A 452 -19.44 -4.24 15.59
CA PHE A 452 -19.18 -5.64 15.91
C PHE A 452 -18.95 -5.79 17.41
N VAL A 453 -19.81 -6.55 18.08
CA VAL A 453 -19.86 -6.65 19.54
C VAL A 453 -19.60 -8.10 19.98
N PRO A 454 -18.46 -8.38 20.63
CA PRO A 454 -18.19 -9.69 21.22
C PRO A 454 -18.96 -9.86 22.55
N CYS A 455 -19.53 -11.05 22.75
CA CYS A 455 -20.30 -11.40 23.96
C CYS A 455 -19.67 -12.63 24.65
N LEU A 456 -19.75 -12.69 25.99
CA LEU A 456 -19.33 -13.85 26.79
C LEU A 456 -20.19 -15.11 26.59
N SER A 457 -21.34 -15.00 25.93
CA SER A 457 -22.24 -16.09 25.56
C SER A 457 -21.76 -16.83 24.31
N GLY A 458 -20.57 -16.51 23.82
CA GLY A 458 -20.00 -17.07 22.60
C GLY A 458 -20.64 -16.53 21.33
N GLU A 459 -21.22 -15.33 21.38
CA GLU A 459 -21.80 -14.66 20.22
C GLU A 459 -20.95 -13.44 19.81
N LEU A 460 -20.66 -13.32 18.52
CA LEU A 460 -20.24 -12.07 17.89
C LEU A 460 -21.44 -11.50 17.14
N VAL A 461 -21.92 -10.35 17.60
CA VAL A 461 -23.12 -9.70 17.05
C VAL A 461 -22.71 -8.54 16.15
N CYS A 462 -23.15 -8.57 14.90
CA CYS A 462 -23.01 -7.45 13.97
C CYS A 462 -24.29 -6.62 13.97
N LEU A 463 -24.17 -5.34 14.31
CA LEU A 463 -25.27 -4.39 14.40
C LEU A 463 -25.15 -3.33 13.30
N ASP A 464 -26.29 -2.85 12.80
CA ASP A 464 -26.33 -1.65 11.99
C ASP A 464 -26.03 -0.43 12.86
N ARG A 465 -25.02 0.35 12.46
CA ARG A 465 -24.53 1.49 13.25
C ARG A 465 -25.58 2.59 13.44
N SER A 466 -26.52 2.74 12.52
CA SER A 466 -27.51 3.83 12.54
C SER A 466 -28.65 3.56 13.53
N ASN A 467 -29.01 2.30 13.77
CA ASN A 467 -30.23 1.95 14.49
C ASN A 467 -30.07 0.80 15.52
N GLY A 468 -28.90 0.17 15.60
CA GLY A 468 -28.60 -0.90 16.56
C GLY A 468 -29.28 -2.23 16.26
N GLN A 469 -29.90 -2.41 15.09
CA GLN A 469 -30.53 -3.67 14.71
C GLN A 469 -29.50 -4.74 14.36
N ARG A 470 -29.76 -5.98 14.76
CA ARG A 470 -28.92 -7.14 14.43
C ARG A 470 -28.97 -7.38 12.92
N VAL A 471 -27.79 -7.36 12.29
CA VAL A 471 -27.58 -7.70 10.88
C VAL A 471 -27.29 -9.19 10.75
N TRP A 472 -26.33 -9.69 11.54
CA TRP A 472 -26.03 -11.12 11.66
C TRP A 472 -25.42 -11.43 13.03
N THR A 473 -25.45 -12.71 13.42
CA THR A 473 -24.80 -13.23 14.62
C THR A 473 -23.96 -14.44 14.26
N TYR A 474 -22.70 -14.43 14.69
CA TYR A 474 -21.81 -15.59 14.65
C TYR A 474 -21.74 -16.23 16.04
N LYS A 475 -21.62 -17.57 16.10
CA LYS A 475 -21.50 -18.34 17.35
C LYS A 475 -20.18 -19.10 17.38
N SER A 476 -19.46 -19.07 18.51
CA SER A 476 -18.21 -19.81 18.72
C SER A 476 -18.39 -21.32 18.50
N VAL A 477 -19.54 -21.86 18.90
CA VAL A 477 -19.95 -23.24 18.63
C VAL A 477 -21.35 -23.30 18.03
N LYS A 478 -21.57 -24.26 17.12
CA LYS A 478 -22.88 -24.48 16.48
C LYS A 478 -23.94 -24.96 17.46
N GLU A 479 -23.55 -25.85 18.37
CA GLU A 479 -24.41 -26.44 19.39
C GLU A 479 -23.70 -26.40 20.74
N VAL A 480 -24.41 -25.95 21.78
CA VAL A 480 -23.91 -25.94 23.15
C VAL A 480 -24.34 -27.25 23.81
N PRO A 481 -23.41 -28.08 24.32
CA PRO A 481 -23.75 -29.30 25.03
C PRO A 481 -24.69 -29.03 26.22
N LYS A 482 -25.56 -30.00 26.53
CA LYS A 482 -26.41 -29.92 27.73
C LYS A 482 -25.52 -29.77 28.98
N ASN A 483 -25.81 -28.76 29.79
CA ASN A 483 -25.05 -28.38 31.00
C ASN A 483 -23.67 -27.75 30.74
N SER A 484 -23.41 -27.21 29.54
CA SER A 484 -22.24 -26.38 29.25
C SER A 484 -22.65 -24.96 28.87
N PHE A 485 -21.68 -24.04 28.90
CA PHE A 485 -21.78 -22.73 28.28
C PHE A 485 -21.07 -22.76 26.92
N ALA A 486 -21.46 -21.88 25.99
CA ALA A 486 -20.67 -21.65 24.80
C ALA A 486 -19.37 -20.93 25.20
N PRO A 487 -18.24 -21.19 24.54
CA PRO A 487 -17.00 -20.47 24.79
C PRO A 487 -17.19 -18.98 24.49
N GLY A 488 -16.97 -18.12 25.48
CA GLY A 488 -17.20 -16.69 25.36
C GLY A 488 -16.12 -15.96 24.55
N PHE A 489 -16.47 -14.79 24.01
CA PHE A 489 -15.49 -13.90 23.39
C PHE A 489 -15.03 -12.82 24.36
N LYS A 490 -13.78 -12.95 24.84
CA LYS A 490 -13.11 -11.94 25.69
C LYS A 490 -12.08 -11.10 24.94
N SER A 491 -11.70 -11.52 23.74
CA SER A 491 -10.88 -10.71 22.84
C SER A 491 -11.77 -9.70 22.10
N SER A 492 -11.25 -8.50 21.87
CA SER A 492 -11.94 -7.51 21.04
C SER A 492 -11.82 -7.93 19.56
N PRO A 493 -12.87 -7.76 18.74
CA PRO A 493 -12.82 -8.10 17.34
C PRO A 493 -11.85 -7.20 16.59
N THR A 494 -11.11 -7.82 15.67
CA THR A 494 -10.26 -7.13 14.70
C THR A 494 -10.88 -7.25 13.33
N VAL A 495 -11.27 -6.12 12.74
CA VAL A 495 -12.10 -6.05 11.54
C VAL A 495 -11.30 -5.50 10.35
N THR A 496 -11.25 -6.25 9.26
CA THR A 496 -10.65 -5.83 7.97
C THR A 496 -11.74 -5.46 6.96
N ALA A 497 -11.34 -5.22 5.71
CA ALA A 497 -12.29 -5.01 4.62
C ALA A 497 -13.24 -6.21 4.43
N ASP A 498 -12.75 -7.42 4.65
CA ASP A 498 -13.42 -8.68 4.29
C ASP A 498 -13.69 -9.61 5.49
N SER A 499 -12.99 -9.43 6.62
CA SER A 499 -12.97 -10.41 7.70
C SER A 499 -13.13 -9.78 9.09
N VAL A 500 -13.59 -10.58 10.04
CA VAL A 500 -13.55 -10.30 11.48
C VAL A 500 -12.79 -11.43 12.17
N TYR A 501 -11.80 -11.06 12.99
CA TYR A 501 -10.95 -11.99 13.74
C TYR A 501 -11.14 -11.80 15.24
N LEU A 502 -11.28 -12.90 15.97
CA LEU A 502 -11.35 -12.93 17.43
C LEU A 502 -11.13 -14.35 17.96
N GLY A 503 -10.61 -14.47 19.18
CA GLY A 503 -10.43 -15.73 19.89
C GLY A 503 -11.40 -15.92 21.05
N ASP A 504 -11.69 -17.18 21.37
CA ASP A 504 -12.62 -17.58 22.42
C ASP A 504 -11.97 -18.19 23.67
N GLU A 505 -12.80 -18.51 24.67
CA GLU A 505 -12.40 -19.14 25.93
C GLU A 505 -12.02 -20.63 25.81
N ASP A 506 -12.24 -21.30 24.69
CA ASP A 506 -11.81 -22.68 24.47
C ASP A 506 -10.47 -22.75 23.70
N GLY A 507 -9.89 -21.59 23.36
CA GLY A 507 -8.65 -21.51 22.60
C GLY A 507 -8.86 -21.64 21.10
N VAL A 508 -10.05 -21.34 20.58
CA VAL A 508 -10.31 -21.29 19.15
C VAL A 508 -10.21 -19.85 18.67
N PHE A 509 -9.35 -19.63 17.67
CA PHE A 509 -9.26 -18.38 16.93
C PHE A 509 -10.13 -18.47 15.68
N HIS A 510 -11.02 -17.51 15.50
CA HIS A 510 -12.04 -17.50 14.45
C HIS A 510 -11.76 -16.41 13.43
N ALA A 511 -11.88 -16.76 12.15
CA ALA A 511 -12.01 -15.80 11.06
C ALA A 511 -13.39 -15.92 10.44
N ILE A 512 -14.06 -14.77 10.33
CA ILE A 512 -15.47 -14.68 9.95
C ILE A 512 -15.58 -13.71 8.78
N ASP A 513 -16.36 -14.04 7.77
CA ASP A 513 -16.67 -13.14 6.68
C ASP A 513 -17.48 -11.94 7.21
N ARG A 514 -16.94 -10.73 7.02
CA ARG A 514 -17.50 -9.51 7.60
C ARG A 514 -18.91 -9.21 7.12
N LYS A 515 -19.24 -9.56 5.87
CA LYS A 515 -20.53 -9.21 5.26
C LYS A 515 -21.63 -10.16 5.68
N THR A 516 -21.32 -11.45 5.71
CA THR A 516 -22.29 -12.54 5.87
C THR A 516 -22.34 -13.13 7.27
N GLY A 517 -21.30 -12.91 8.09
CA GLY A 517 -21.16 -13.53 9.41
C GLY A 517 -20.81 -15.02 9.34
N GLN A 518 -20.44 -15.55 8.17
CA GLN A 518 -20.08 -16.96 8.01
C GLN A 518 -18.63 -17.23 8.40
N GLN A 519 -18.36 -18.39 8.98
CA GLN A 519 -17.00 -18.83 9.26
C GLN A 519 -16.19 -18.98 7.97
N LYS A 520 -15.02 -18.31 7.90
CA LYS A 520 -14.02 -18.53 6.86
C LYS A 520 -13.09 -19.68 7.25
N TRP A 521 -12.48 -19.58 8.41
CA TRP A 521 -11.59 -20.60 8.96
C TRP A 521 -11.48 -20.47 10.49
N THR A 522 -10.95 -21.50 11.14
CA THR A 522 -10.66 -21.52 12.58
C THR A 522 -9.30 -22.14 12.83
N PHE A 523 -8.63 -21.72 13.90
CA PHE A 523 -7.35 -22.25 14.35
C PHE A 523 -7.41 -22.54 15.86
N ALA A 524 -7.01 -23.73 16.28
CA ALA A 524 -7.04 -24.12 17.70
C ALA A 524 -5.65 -23.95 18.34
N THR A 525 -5.61 -23.28 19.49
CA THR A 525 -4.48 -23.23 20.42
C THR A 525 -4.70 -24.24 21.56
N GLY A 526 -3.77 -24.32 22.51
CA GLY A 526 -3.89 -25.20 23.68
C GLY A 526 -4.57 -24.58 24.90
N GLY A 527 -5.10 -23.35 24.80
CA GLY A 527 -5.59 -22.57 25.94
C GLY A 527 -6.28 -21.28 25.50
N GLU A 528 -6.92 -20.58 26.43
CA GLU A 528 -7.85 -19.48 26.14
C GLU A 528 -7.20 -18.30 25.39
N ILE A 529 -7.98 -17.62 24.53
CA ILE A 529 -7.51 -16.48 23.75
C ILE A 529 -8.21 -15.20 24.22
N TYR A 530 -7.58 -14.53 25.18
CA TYR A 530 -7.99 -13.19 25.64
C TYR A 530 -7.37 -12.07 24.79
N SER A 531 -6.23 -12.36 24.17
CA SER A 531 -5.48 -11.42 23.34
C SER A 531 -6.30 -11.01 22.12
N SER A 532 -6.49 -9.71 21.94
CA SER A 532 -7.05 -9.17 20.69
C SER A 532 -5.97 -9.23 19.61
N ALA A 533 -6.34 -9.52 18.37
CA ALA A 533 -5.37 -9.73 17.31
C ALA A 533 -4.92 -8.43 16.64
N SER A 534 -3.66 -8.38 16.21
CA SER A 534 -3.13 -7.32 15.35
C SER A 534 -2.74 -7.86 13.99
N ILE A 535 -2.80 -6.99 12.97
CA ILE A 535 -2.58 -7.39 11.57
C ILE A 535 -1.39 -6.66 10.98
N TYR A 536 -0.51 -7.40 10.31
CA TYR A 536 0.62 -6.86 9.57
C TYR A 536 0.87 -7.66 8.30
N ASN A 537 0.82 -7.00 7.12
CA ASN A 537 1.06 -7.62 5.81
C ASN A 537 0.29 -8.95 5.60
N GLY A 538 -1.01 -8.95 5.93
CA GLY A 538 -1.86 -10.15 5.80
C GLY A 538 -1.61 -11.24 6.85
N ARG A 539 -0.74 -10.99 7.84
CA ARG A 539 -0.52 -11.88 8.98
C ARG A 539 -1.35 -11.43 10.17
N VAL A 540 -1.95 -12.37 10.87
CA VAL A 540 -2.75 -12.15 12.08
C VAL A 540 -1.94 -12.65 13.27
N VAL A 541 -1.62 -11.76 14.20
CA VAL A 541 -0.78 -12.04 15.36
C VAL A 541 -1.60 -11.92 16.63
N PHE A 542 -1.54 -12.91 17.52
CA PHE A 542 -2.29 -12.94 18.78
C PHE A 542 -1.63 -13.84 19.83
N GLY A 543 -1.88 -13.53 21.11
CA GLY A 543 -1.43 -14.31 22.25
C GLY A 543 -2.46 -15.34 22.74
N SER A 544 -1.99 -16.36 23.45
CA SER A 544 -2.81 -17.42 24.02
C SER A 544 -2.32 -17.80 25.42
N TYR A 545 -3.23 -18.33 26.24
CA TYR A 545 -2.95 -18.84 27.58
C TYR A 545 -2.27 -20.21 27.59
N ASP A 546 -2.01 -20.79 26.43
CA ASP A 546 -1.09 -21.93 26.30
C ASP A 546 0.40 -21.54 26.30
N ASN A 547 0.71 -20.31 26.74
CA ASN A 547 2.04 -19.71 26.79
C ASN A 547 2.67 -19.51 25.41
N ASN A 548 1.90 -19.08 24.41
CA ASN A 548 2.45 -18.80 23.09
C ASN A 548 1.86 -17.55 22.44
N LEU A 549 2.71 -16.93 21.61
CA LEU A 549 2.31 -16.00 20.58
C LEU A 549 2.22 -16.74 19.24
N TYR A 550 1.11 -16.53 18.54
CA TYR A 550 0.81 -17.13 17.25
C TYR A 550 0.83 -16.09 16.15
N CYS A 551 1.27 -16.50 14.95
CA CYS A 551 1.15 -15.75 13.73
C CYS A 551 0.57 -16.65 12.64
N LEU A 552 -0.60 -16.28 12.15
CA LEU A 552 -1.32 -17.01 11.12
C LEU A 552 -1.35 -16.20 9.83
N ASN A 553 -1.46 -16.88 8.69
CA ASN A 553 -1.88 -16.26 7.45
C ASN A 553 -3.36 -15.88 7.57
N GLY A 554 -3.68 -14.59 7.39
CA GLY A 554 -5.05 -14.08 7.51
C GLY A 554 -6.01 -14.65 6.45
N THR A 555 -5.50 -15.11 5.32
CA THR A 555 -6.33 -15.62 4.21
C THR A 555 -6.93 -16.98 4.54
N ASP A 556 -6.11 -17.91 5.03
CA ASP A 556 -6.48 -19.33 5.16
C ASP A 556 -6.28 -19.90 6.57
N GLY A 557 -5.76 -19.11 7.51
CA GLY A 557 -5.53 -19.52 8.89
C GLY A 557 -4.33 -20.44 9.09
N THR A 558 -3.49 -20.62 8.07
CA THR A 558 -2.29 -21.46 8.18
C THR A 558 -1.28 -20.84 9.14
N LEU A 559 -0.66 -21.69 9.98
CA LEU A 559 0.35 -21.25 10.94
C LEU A 559 1.63 -20.83 10.21
N ALA A 560 1.99 -19.55 10.31
CA ALA A 560 3.25 -19.04 9.78
C ALA A 560 4.40 -19.32 10.77
N TRP A 561 4.21 -18.97 12.04
CA TRP A 561 5.12 -19.31 13.12
C TRP A 561 4.41 -19.26 14.47
N LYS A 562 5.05 -19.89 15.45
CA LYS A 562 4.64 -19.94 16.86
C LYS A 562 5.85 -19.60 17.72
N PHE A 563 5.67 -18.71 18.69
CA PHE A 563 6.72 -18.28 19.60
C PHE A 563 6.33 -18.61 21.05
N PRO A 564 7.09 -19.46 21.77
CA PRO A 564 6.79 -19.83 23.15
C PRO A 564 7.23 -18.73 24.14
N THR A 565 6.41 -18.52 25.17
CA THR A 565 6.70 -17.66 26.32
C THR A 565 6.75 -18.50 27.60
N GLU A 566 7.22 -17.92 28.72
CA GLU A 566 7.30 -18.63 30.01
C GLU A 566 6.01 -18.52 30.82
N GLY A 567 5.05 -17.71 30.35
CA GLY A 567 3.73 -17.53 30.93
C GLY A 567 2.69 -17.07 29.91
N TYR A 568 1.47 -16.80 30.37
CA TYR A 568 0.34 -16.45 29.52
C TYR A 568 0.58 -15.18 28.71
N VAL A 569 0.15 -15.18 27.44
CA VAL A 569 0.17 -13.99 26.59
C VAL A 569 -1.22 -13.37 26.55
N HIS A 570 -1.54 -12.56 27.57
CA HIS A 570 -2.83 -11.88 27.67
C HIS A 570 -2.94 -10.65 26.77
N CYS A 571 -1.87 -9.87 26.65
CA CYS A 571 -1.89 -8.61 25.93
C CYS A 571 -2.22 -8.77 24.45
N ALA A 572 -2.83 -7.74 23.87
CA ALA A 572 -2.85 -7.56 22.42
C ALA A 572 -1.43 -7.17 21.94
N PRO A 573 -0.94 -7.74 20.84
CA PRO A 573 0.36 -7.41 20.29
C PRO A 573 0.35 -5.99 19.68
N ALA A 574 1.18 -5.10 20.20
CA ALA A 574 1.38 -3.79 19.57
C ALA A 574 2.39 -3.91 18.43
N ILE A 575 2.19 -3.16 17.35
CA ILE A 575 3.04 -3.23 16.15
C ILE A 575 3.66 -1.86 15.90
N ALA A 576 4.98 -1.87 15.70
CA ALA A 576 5.70 -0.77 15.06
C ALA A 576 6.72 -1.34 14.07
N GLU A 577 6.75 -0.78 12.87
CA GLU A 577 7.51 -1.33 11.76
C GLU A 577 7.15 -2.80 11.52
N LYS A 578 8.15 -3.69 11.40
CA LYS A 578 7.96 -5.15 11.27
C LYS A 578 7.98 -5.90 12.61
N TYR A 579 7.97 -5.17 13.71
CA TYR A 579 8.08 -5.75 15.05
C TYR A 579 6.75 -5.72 15.77
N THR A 580 6.45 -6.84 16.44
CA THR A 580 5.40 -6.92 17.43
C THR A 580 6.01 -6.86 18.82
N PHE A 581 5.34 -6.15 19.71
CA PHE A 581 5.69 -6.02 21.11
C PHE A 581 4.63 -6.70 21.95
N ILE A 582 5.09 -7.60 22.82
CA ILE A 582 4.22 -8.27 23.79
C ILE A 582 4.81 -8.11 25.18
N ALA A 583 3.90 -7.96 26.13
CA ALA A 583 4.16 -7.96 27.56
C ALA A 583 3.46 -9.20 28.14
N GLY A 584 4.24 -10.20 28.54
CA GLY A 584 3.71 -11.46 29.05
C GLY A 584 3.41 -11.42 30.55
N CYS A 585 2.62 -12.38 31.02
CA CYS A 585 2.51 -12.68 32.46
C CYS A 585 3.82 -13.25 33.05
N ASP A 586 4.85 -13.43 32.23
CA ASP A 586 6.20 -13.81 32.63
C ASP A 586 7.10 -12.60 32.92
N GLU A 587 6.55 -11.40 33.01
CA GLU A 587 7.28 -10.18 33.42
C GLU A 587 8.25 -9.62 32.36
N HIS A 588 8.20 -10.14 31.13
CA HIS A 588 9.08 -9.75 30.04
C HIS A 588 8.36 -8.91 28.97
N LEU A 589 9.02 -7.82 28.55
CA LEU A 589 8.68 -7.08 27.34
C LEU A 589 9.56 -7.59 26.18
N ARG A 590 8.93 -8.21 25.19
CA ARG A 590 9.63 -8.79 24.03
C ARG A 590 9.35 -8.03 22.75
N MET A 591 10.36 -7.95 21.90
CA MET A 591 10.28 -7.46 20.53
C MET A 591 10.53 -8.63 19.57
N ILE A 592 9.52 -8.99 18.79
CA ILE A 592 9.54 -10.15 17.88
C ILE A 592 9.34 -9.66 16.45
N ASN A 593 10.13 -10.15 15.50
CA ASN A 593 9.93 -9.88 14.08
C ASN A 593 8.70 -10.65 13.58
N ILE A 594 7.71 -9.95 13.03
CA ILE A 594 6.43 -10.55 12.63
C ILE A 594 6.57 -11.45 11.39
N GLU A 595 7.57 -11.21 10.56
CA GLU A 595 7.77 -11.97 9.33
C GLU A 595 8.41 -13.33 9.61
N THR A 596 9.39 -13.36 10.53
CA THR A 596 10.20 -14.55 10.83
C THR A 596 9.79 -15.27 12.13
N GLY A 597 9.14 -14.58 13.06
CA GLY A 597 8.86 -15.09 14.41
C GLY A 597 10.07 -15.04 15.35
N GLU A 598 11.19 -14.46 14.92
CA GLU A 598 12.41 -14.37 15.72
C GLU A 598 12.33 -13.25 16.75
N GLN A 599 12.64 -13.57 18.01
CA GLN A 599 12.82 -12.58 19.06
C GLN A 599 14.10 -11.78 18.80
N LYS A 600 13.95 -10.46 18.63
CA LYS A 600 15.07 -9.53 18.46
C LYS A 600 15.59 -9.00 19.80
N SER A 601 14.68 -8.76 20.74
CA SER A 601 15.04 -8.24 22.05
C SER A 601 14.07 -8.68 23.12
N ASP A 602 14.55 -8.68 24.35
CA ASP A 602 13.83 -9.05 25.56
C ASP A 602 14.31 -8.17 26.70
N MET A 603 13.38 -7.61 27.47
CA MET A 603 13.66 -6.75 28.60
C MET A 603 12.77 -7.16 29.79
N PRO A 604 13.35 -7.61 30.91
CA PRO A 604 12.57 -7.87 32.12
C PRO A 604 12.04 -6.55 32.68
N LEU A 605 10.75 -6.54 33.02
CA LEU A 605 10.08 -5.45 33.70
C LEU A 605 9.82 -5.73 35.20
N GLU A 606 10.16 -6.95 35.66
CA GLU A 606 10.13 -7.42 37.05
C GLU A 606 8.73 -7.37 37.70
N THR A 607 7.68 -7.45 36.90
CA THR A 607 6.29 -7.44 37.35
C THR A 607 5.35 -8.01 36.30
N TYR A 608 4.24 -8.62 36.74
CA TYR A 608 3.19 -9.17 35.87
C TYR A 608 2.56 -8.09 34.99
N LEU A 609 2.29 -8.42 33.72
CA LEU A 609 1.73 -7.50 32.73
C LEU A 609 0.50 -8.10 32.07
N ILE A 610 -0.64 -7.43 32.23
CA ILE A 610 -1.90 -7.74 31.53
C ILE A 610 -2.27 -6.63 30.56
N ALA A 611 -1.92 -5.38 30.89
CA ALA A 611 -2.12 -4.26 29.99
C ALA A 611 -1.31 -4.45 28.70
N SER A 612 -1.95 -4.21 27.57
CA SER A 612 -1.28 -4.24 26.27
C SER A 612 -0.37 -3.03 26.08
N PRO A 613 0.84 -3.21 25.53
CA PRO A 613 1.73 -2.10 25.21
C PRO A 613 1.07 -1.15 24.21
N SER A 614 1.41 0.13 24.30
CA SER A 614 1.05 1.14 23.30
C SER A 614 2.32 1.76 22.75
N VAL A 615 2.42 1.93 21.44
CA VAL A 615 3.64 2.42 20.78
C VAL A 615 3.37 3.74 20.09
N MET A 616 4.26 4.71 20.29
CA MET A 616 4.22 5.99 19.58
C MET A 616 5.63 6.50 19.35
N GLY A 617 6.04 6.57 18.08
CA GLY A 617 7.42 6.83 17.70
C GLY A 617 8.36 5.73 18.20
N HIS A 618 9.48 6.11 18.81
CA HIS A 618 10.47 5.18 19.37
C HIS A 618 10.15 4.72 20.80
N LEU A 619 9.03 5.16 21.39
CA LEU A 619 8.64 4.86 22.76
C LEU A 619 7.44 3.92 22.82
N LEU A 620 7.51 2.99 23.76
CA LEU A 620 6.49 2.04 24.14
C LEU A 620 6.07 2.28 25.59
N TYR A 621 4.79 2.18 25.88
CA TYR A 621 4.21 2.43 27.20
C TYR A 621 3.42 1.23 27.68
N VAL A 622 3.66 0.79 28.91
CA VAL A 622 2.97 -0.36 29.52
C VAL A 622 2.57 -0.04 30.96
N GLY A 623 1.31 -0.29 31.30
CA GLY A 623 0.84 -0.30 32.67
C GLY A 623 1.18 -1.62 33.35
N THR A 624 1.59 -1.58 34.61
CA THR A 624 2.11 -2.74 35.34
C THR A 624 1.28 -3.11 36.55
N TYR A 625 1.46 -4.34 37.04
CA TYR A 625 0.89 -4.77 38.32
C TYR A 625 1.54 -4.09 39.52
N ALA A 626 2.80 -3.66 39.39
CA ALA A 626 3.51 -2.88 40.39
C ALA A 626 3.00 -1.43 40.55
N SER A 627 1.82 -1.11 40.01
CA SER A 627 1.21 0.23 40.11
C SER A 627 2.04 1.32 39.43
N GLU A 628 2.68 0.95 38.32
CA GLU A 628 3.47 1.86 37.51
C GLU A 628 3.01 1.91 36.05
N VAL A 629 3.31 3.01 35.38
CA VAL A 629 3.41 3.06 33.92
C VAL A 629 4.87 3.23 33.56
N VAL A 630 5.37 2.35 32.71
CA VAL A 630 6.76 2.36 32.26
C VAL A 630 6.80 2.82 30.80
N ALA A 631 7.66 3.80 30.52
CA ALA A 631 8.01 4.17 29.16
C ALA A 631 9.37 3.59 28.80
N VAL A 632 9.41 2.86 27.69
CA VAL A 632 10.59 2.14 27.20
C VAL A 632 10.90 2.66 25.80
N ASP A 633 12.13 3.07 25.58
CA ASP A 633 12.64 3.22 24.22
C ASP A 633 12.86 1.83 23.63
N TRP A 634 12.04 1.45 22.66
CA TRP A 634 12.05 0.08 22.13
C TRP A 634 13.22 -0.20 21.18
N GLN A 635 13.94 0.84 20.73
CA GLN A 635 15.11 0.69 19.89
C GLN A 635 16.35 0.35 20.72
N THR A 636 16.44 0.94 21.91
CA THR A 636 17.55 0.73 22.85
C THR A 636 17.20 -0.25 23.98
N MET A 637 15.93 -0.58 24.14
CA MET A 637 15.36 -1.34 25.27
C MET A 637 15.75 -0.71 26.62
N GLN A 638 15.64 0.61 26.72
CA GLN A 638 15.92 1.35 27.95
C GLN A 638 14.67 2.05 28.49
N VAL A 639 14.44 1.91 29.79
CA VAL A 639 13.40 2.66 30.49
C VAL A 639 13.76 4.15 30.48
N GLN A 640 12.89 4.96 29.88
CA GLN A 640 13.04 6.42 29.85
C GLN A 640 12.51 7.06 31.12
N TRP A 641 11.37 6.58 31.61
CA TRP A 641 10.77 7.02 32.86
C TRP A 641 9.78 6.00 33.40
N ARG A 642 9.47 6.13 34.69
CA ARG A 642 8.40 5.42 35.39
C ARG A 642 7.48 6.44 36.05
N TYR A 643 6.18 6.21 35.93
CA TYR A 643 5.15 6.94 36.65
C TYR A 643 4.53 6.02 37.69
N SER A 644 4.41 6.47 38.94
CA SER A 644 3.73 5.75 40.03
C SER A 644 2.73 6.67 40.71
N THR A 645 1.63 6.10 41.21
CA THR A 645 0.56 6.85 41.89
C THR A 645 0.88 7.14 43.36
N GLY A 646 1.90 6.49 43.95
CA GLY A 646 2.38 6.73 45.31
C GLY A 646 1.40 6.40 46.45
N GLY A 647 0.23 5.84 46.15
CA GLY A 647 -0.91 5.68 47.07
C GLY A 647 -1.25 4.24 47.51
N GLY A 648 -0.41 3.27 47.19
CA GLY A 648 -0.62 1.83 47.47
C GLY A 648 -0.41 0.95 46.23
N GLU A 649 -0.47 -0.37 46.41
CA GLU A 649 -0.32 -1.35 45.32
C GLU A 649 -1.66 -1.58 44.60
N PHE A 650 -2.00 -0.69 43.65
CA PHE A 650 -3.15 -0.83 42.77
C PHE A 650 -2.70 -0.96 41.30
N PRO A 651 -2.94 -2.11 40.66
CA PRO A 651 -2.40 -2.40 39.33
C PRO A 651 -3.12 -1.60 38.22
N PHE A 652 -2.37 -1.27 37.16
CA PHE A 652 -2.91 -0.72 35.92
C PHE A 652 -3.33 -1.85 34.97
N HIS A 653 -4.61 -2.24 35.02
CA HIS A 653 -5.16 -3.25 34.10
C HIS A 653 -5.55 -2.65 32.73
N SER A 654 -5.91 -1.36 32.72
CA SER A 654 -6.19 -0.60 31.50
C SER A 654 -4.95 -0.48 30.62
N SER A 655 -5.08 -0.63 29.31
CA SER A 655 -4.07 -0.17 28.35
C SER A 655 -4.13 1.34 28.19
N ALA A 656 -2.99 2.01 28.05
CA ALA A 656 -2.91 3.47 28.06
C ALA A 656 -3.28 4.10 26.71
N ALA A 657 -4.02 5.21 26.68
CA ALA A 657 -4.23 6.00 25.46
C ALA A 657 -3.12 7.03 25.32
N VAL A 658 -2.44 7.06 24.18
CA VAL A 658 -1.18 7.80 24.01
C VAL A 658 -1.34 8.81 22.89
N THR A 659 -1.10 10.08 23.20
CA THR A 659 -1.10 11.22 22.26
C THR A 659 0.30 11.84 22.17
N ASP A 660 0.45 12.92 21.42
CA ASP A 660 1.74 13.62 21.35
C ASP A 660 2.23 14.27 22.64
N LYS A 661 1.34 14.49 23.60
CA LYS A 661 1.67 15.22 24.82
C LYS A 661 1.37 14.42 26.08
N PHE A 662 0.33 13.60 26.03
CA PHE A 662 -0.22 12.93 27.20
C PHE A 662 -0.41 11.45 26.95
N LEU A 663 -0.16 10.69 28.00
CA LEU A 663 -0.64 9.33 28.20
C LEU A 663 -1.79 9.38 29.19
N VAL A 664 -2.90 8.68 28.92
CA VAL A 664 -4.06 8.58 29.82
C VAL A 664 -4.38 7.12 30.12
N ILE A 665 -4.62 6.76 31.38
CA ILE A 665 -4.80 5.37 31.80
C ILE A 665 -5.74 5.26 33.02
N GLY A 666 -6.53 4.17 33.07
CA GLY A 666 -7.38 3.84 34.21
C GLY A 666 -6.66 2.96 35.24
N SER A 667 -6.92 3.20 36.53
CA SER A 667 -6.31 2.46 37.65
C SER A 667 -7.35 1.80 38.55
N ARG A 668 -6.95 0.72 39.23
CA ARG A 668 -7.74 0.09 40.29
C ARG A 668 -7.76 0.86 41.60
N ASP A 669 -6.97 1.93 41.72
CA ASP A 669 -7.09 2.92 42.81
C ASP A 669 -8.36 3.79 42.71
N LYS A 670 -9.22 3.50 41.72
CA LYS A 670 -10.46 4.20 41.40
C LYS A 670 -10.26 5.54 40.71
N SER A 671 -9.14 5.75 40.04
CA SER A 671 -8.85 7.01 39.34
C SER A 671 -8.45 6.81 37.88
N VAL A 672 -8.56 7.90 37.13
CA VAL A 672 -8.00 8.06 35.77
C VAL A 672 -6.81 9.01 35.88
N HIS A 673 -5.67 8.60 35.34
CA HIS A 673 -4.42 9.36 35.40
C HIS A 673 -4.05 9.85 34.02
N ALA A 674 -3.66 11.12 33.91
CA ALA A 674 -2.91 11.62 32.77
C ALA A 674 -1.47 11.91 33.17
N VAL A 675 -0.55 11.58 32.28
CA VAL A 675 0.90 11.68 32.46
C VAL A 675 1.47 12.40 31.25
N HIS A 676 2.38 13.34 31.49
CA HIS A 676 3.16 13.98 30.43
C HIS A 676 4.08 12.94 29.77
N ARG A 677 3.93 12.76 28.45
CA ARG A 677 4.60 11.69 27.70
C ARG A 677 6.12 11.84 27.69
N ASP A 678 6.61 13.07 27.62
CA ASP A 678 8.02 13.41 27.52
C ASP A 678 8.79 13.20 28.84
N THR A 679 8.12 13.38 29.97
CA THR A 679 8.78 13.45 31.29
C THR A 679 8.33 12.38 32.27
N GLY A 680 7.21 11.68 32.01
CA GLY A 680 6.62 10.74 32.96
C GLY A 680 5.98 11.40 34.18
N LYS A 681 5.86 12.73 34.22
CA LYS A 681 5.24 13.45 35.34
C LYS A 681 3.72 13.41 35.23
N GLY A 682 3.04 13.19 36.36
CA GLY A 682 1.58 13.30 36.43
C GLY A 682 1.12 14.69 36.00
N ALA A 683 0.16 14.74 35.08
CA ALA A 683 -0.48 15.97 34.61
C ALA A 683 -1.74 16.27 35.42
N TRP A 684 -2.63 15.29 35.54
CA TRP A 684 -3.85 15.38 36.34
C TRP A 684 -4.34 13.98 36.76
N THR A 685 -5.25 13.96 37.75
CA THR A 685 -5.91 12.73 38.21
C THR A 685 -7.39 13.02 38.43
N PHE A 686 -8.25 12.16 37.91
CA PHE A 686 -9.70 12.24 38.05
C PHE A 686 -10.23 11.06 38.88
N PRO A 687 -10.85 11.30 40.05
CA PRO A 687 -11.39 10.24 40.88
C PRO A 687 -12.74 9.74 40.36
N THR A 688 -12.92 8.43 40.36
CA THR A 688 -14.19 7.72 40.12
C THR A 688 -14.66 7.01 41.39
N ARG A 689 -15.82 6.33 41.36
CA ARG A 689 -16.36 5.66 42.57
C ARG A 689 -15.99 4.19 42.69
N ALA A 690 -15.38 3.61 41.65
CA ALA A 690 -14.95 2.21 41.62
C ALA A 690 -13.71 2.06 40.72
N LYS A 691 -13.17 0.83 40.62
CA LYS A 691 -12.00 0.56 39.78
C LYS A 691 -12.23 0.93 38.31
N VAL A 692 -11.16 1.33 37.62
CA VAL A 692 -11.18 1.70 36.20
C VAL A 692 -10.38 0.66 35.41
N ASP A 693 -11.03 -0.45 35.06
CA ASP A 693 -10.43 -1.51 34.23
C ASP A 693 -10.61 -1.22 32.72
N SER A 694 -11.56 -0.34 32.34
CA SER A 694 -11.77 0.12 30.97
C SER A 694 -10.54 0.85 30.44
N SER A 695 -10.09 0.48 29.24
CA SER A 695 -9.05 1.24 28.53
C SER A 695 -9.64 2.53 27.93
N PRO A 696 -9.01 3.71 28.06
CA PRO A 696 -9.51 4.96 27.49
C PRO A 696 -9.42 5.00 25.97
N ALA A 697 -10.30 5.82 25.38
CA ALA A 697 -10.27 6.28 23.99
C ALA A 697 -10.18 7.81 23.94
N ILE A 698 -9.37 8.35 23.05
CA ILE A 698 -9.15 9.79 22.90
C ILE A 698 -9.59 10.25 21.52
N ILE A 699 -10.27 11.39 21.42
CA ILE A 699 -10.50 12.11 20.16
C ILE A 699 -10.34 13.61 20.38
N GLY A 700 -9.35 14.21 19.71
CA GLY A 700 -8.96 15.60 19.95
C GLY A 700 -8.60 15.84 21.43
N ASP A 701 -9.35 16.73 22.09
CA ASP A 701 -9.21 17.08 23.52
C ASP A 701 -10.18 16.30 24.43
N ARG A 702 -10.81 15.24 23.93
CA ARG A 702 -11.83 14.49 24.68
C ARG A 702 -11.31 13.10 25.02
N VAL A 703 -11.37 12.74 26.29
CA VAL A 703 -11.02 11.41 26.80
C VAL A 703 -12.29 10.72 27.24
N PHE A 704 -12.56 9.53 26.69
CA PHE A 704 -13.68 8.69 27.07
C PHE A 704 -13.20 7.44 27.79
N ILE A 705 -13.83 7.13 28.93
CA ILE A 705 -13.45 5.97 29.75
C ILE A 705 -14.61 5.48 30.62
N GLY A 706 -14.79 4.15 30.68
CA GLY A 706 -15.76 3.51 31.57
C GLY A 706 -15.20 3.25 32.96
N SER A 707 -16.07 3.13 33.96
CA SER A 707 -15.69 2.72 35.31
C SER A 707 -16.61 1.61 35.83
N GLY A 708 -16.11 0.85 36.80
CA GLY A 708 -16.90 -0.14 37.52
C GLY A 708 -18.06 0.45 38.34
N ASP A 709 -18.15 1.79 38.44
CA ASP A 709 -19.30 2.47 39.05
C ASP A 709 -20.48 2.65 38.07
N GLY A 710 -20.31 2.16 36.84
CA GLY A 710 -21.29 2.15 35.77
C GLY A 710 -21.43 3.46 35.01
N ASN A 711 -20.50 4.40 35.19
CA ASN A 711 -20.45 5.62 34.39
C ASN A 711 -19.44 5.51 33.25
N LEU A 712 -19.84 5.98 32.08
CA LEU A 712 -18.96 6.43 31.01
C LEU A 712 -18.69 7.92 31.23
N TYR A 713 -17.42 8.27 31.37
CA TYR A 713 -16.96 9.65 31.59
C TYR A 713 -16.37 10.23 30.31
N GLU A 714 -16.62 11.52 30.07
CA GLU A 714 -15.87 12.37 29.15
C GLU A 714 -15.06 13.38 29.96
N LEU A 715 -13.74 13.33 29.84
CA LEU A 715 -12.80 14.24 30.50
C LEU A 715 -12.06 15.10 29.46
N GLY A 716 -11.66 16.30 29.85
CA GLY A 716 -10.72 17.11 29.06
C GLY A 716 -9.32 16.52 29.08
N LEU A 717 -8.67 16.43 27.92
CA LEU A 717 -7.34 15.83 27.82
C LEU A 717 -6.29 16.66 28.56
N VAL A 718 -6.41 17.99 28.52
CA VAL A 718 -5.41 18.90 29.09
C VAL A 718 -5.59 19.11 30.59
N ASP A 719 -6.84 19.18 31.07
CA ASP A 719 -7.17 19.63 32.42
C ASP A 719 -7.84 18.55 33.30
N GLY A 720 -8.22 17.41 32.72
CA GLY A 720 -8.93 16.33 33.42
C GLY A 720 -10.34 16.71 33.88
N GLN A 721 -10.89 17.84 33.43
CA GLN A 721 -12.21 18.28 33.88
C GLN A 721 -13.30 17.40 33.30
N LEU A 722 -14.28 17.05 34.14
CA LEU A 722 -15.46 16.32 33.70
C LEU A 722 -16.34 17.20 32.79
N ARG A 723 -16.53 16.77 31.54
CA ARG A 723 -17.33 17.48 30.53
C ARG A 723 -18.69 16.85 30.31
N TRP A 724 -18.75 15.53 30.34
CA TRP A 724 -19.98 14.77 30.16
C TRP A 724 -19.90 13.44 30.90
N LYS A 725 -21.05 12.90 31.29
CA LYS A 725 -21.16 11.56 31.89
C LYS A 725 -22.47 10.90 31.51
N TYR A 726 -22.44 9.59 31.39
CA TYR A 726 -23.63 8.76 31.20
C TYR A 726 -23.56 7.52 32.08
N ASN A 727 -24.65 7.22 32.80
CA ASN A 727 -24.72 6.06 33.67
C ASN A 727 -25.49 4.93 32.96
N THR A 728 -24.83 3.80 32.72
CA THR A 728 -25.43 2.61 32.08
C THR A 728 -26.14 1.71 33.09
N GLY A 729 -26.13 2.06 34.38
CA GLY A 729 -26.70 1.30 35.48
C GLY A 729 -25.89 0.07 35.90
N LYS A 730 -24.83 -0.29 35.17
CA LYS A 730 -24.04 -1.53 35.33
C LYS A 730 -22.56 -1.23 35.11
N THR A 731 -21.68 -2.04 35.71
CA THR A 731 -20.21 -1.98 35.55
C THR A 731 -19.81 -1.84 34.09
N ILE A 732 -18.82 -0.99 33.79
CA ILE A 732 -18.21 -0.87 32.46
C ILE A 732 -16.74 -1.28 32.56
N SER A 733 -16.41 -2.43 31.97
CA SER A 733 -15.03 -2.95 31.85
C SER A 733 -14.50 -2.92 30.42
N ALA A 734 -15.37 -3.01 29.41
CA ALA A 734 -15.00 -2.79 28.02
C ALA A 734 -14.53 -1.34 27.78
N GLY A 735 -13.58 -1.15 26.86
CA GLY A 735 -13.19 0.19 26.42
C GLY A 735 -14.24 0.81 25.49
N PRO A 736 -14.35 2.15 25.44
CA PRO A 736 -15.16 2.83 24.43
C PRO A 736 -14.51 2.70 23.05
N ALA A 737 -15.33 2.53 22.03
CA ALA A 737 -14.94 2.60 20.63
C ALA A 737 -15.47 3.90 20.02
N ILE A 738 -14.62 4.64 19.30
CA ILE A 738 -14.99 5.93 18.71
C ILE A 738 -14.69 5.88 17.22
N GLY A 739 -15.72 5.93 16.39
CA GLY A 739 -15.53 5.95 14.95
C GLY A 739 -16.81 6.25 14.18
N GLU A 740 -16.67 6.68 12.93
CA GLU A 740 -17.78 6.95 12.02
C GLU A 740 -18.79 7.94 12.59
N GLY A 741 -18.32 8.90 13.39
CA GLY A 741 -19.14 9.93 14.04
C GLY A 741 -19.90 9.47 15.28
N VAL A 742 -19.67 8.26 15.78
CA VAL A 742 -20.34 7.70 16.96
C VAL A 742 -19.36 7.17 18.00
N LEU A 743 -19.84 7.09 19.23
CA LEU A 743 -19.18 6.41 20.35
C LEU A 743 -20.01 5.20 20.74
N VAL A 744 -19.38 4.03 20.87
CA VAL A 744 -20.01 2.77 21.27
C VAL A 744 -19.36 2.25 22.56
N ILE A 745 -20.20 1.78 23.50
CA ILE A 745 -19.74 1.18 24.75
C ILE A 745 -20.68 0.06 25.19
N GLY A 746 -20.13 -1.04 25.72
CA GLY A 746 -20.88 -2.14 26.32
C GLY A 746 -20.81 -2.13 27.85
N ASN A 747 -21.79 -2.72 28.52
CA ASN A 747 -21.74 -2.94 29.96
C ASN A 747 -21.60 -4.43 30.34
N GLU A 748 -21.07 -4.67 31.52
CA GLU A 748 -20.86 -5.99 32.09
C GLU A 748 -22.08 -6.39 32.92
N SER A 749 -23.06 -7.03 32.28
CA SER A 749 -24.24 -7.57 32.95
C SER A 749 -24.77 -8.83 32.30
N LYS A 750 -25.45 -9.70 33.06
CA LYS A 750 -26.22 -10.83 32.51
C LYS A 750 -27.40 -10.40 31.62
N GLN A 751 -27.76 -9.12 31.67
CA GLN A 751 -28.69 -8.46 30.77
C GLN A 751 -27.95 -7.32 30.09
N GLY A 752 -26.75 -7.60 29.56
CA GLY A 752 -25.88 -6.54 29.08
C GLY A 752 -26.41 -5.88 27.82
N SER A 753 -26.13 -4.58 27.72
CA SER A 753 -26.52 -3.70 26.64
C SER A 753 -25.29 -3.06 26.02
N VAL A 754 -25.37 -2.81 24.71
CA VAL A 754 -24.47 -1.92 24.01
C VAL A 754 -25.19 -0.60 23.71
N PHE A 755 -24.50 0.51 23.96
CA PHE A 755 -25.02 1.87 23.81
C PHE A 755 -24.25 2.57 22.70
N CYS A 756 -24.96 3.31 21.85
CA CYS A 756 -24.37 4.14 20.80
C CYS A 756 -24.78 5.60 20.97
N PHE A 757 -23.78 6.48 20.94
CA PHE A 757 -23.94 7.92 21.12
C PHE A 757 -23.45 8.66 19.88
N GLY A 758 -24.14 9.74 19.51
CA GLY A 758 -23.77 10.56 18.38
C GLY A 758 -24.71 11.75 18.22
N LYS A 759 -24.85 12.24 16.99
CA LYS A 759 -25.74 13.36 16.66
C LYS A 759 -27.11 12.80 16.27
N LYS A 760 -28.15 13.18 17.02
CA LYS A 760 -29.55 12.87 16.68
C LYS A 760 -30.04 13.57 15.42
#